data_AF-A0A6P0M4Q1-F1
#
_entry.id   AF-A0A6P0M4Q1-F1
#
_cell.length_a   1.000
_cell.length_b   1.000
_cell.length_c   1.000
_cell.angle_alpha   90.00
_cell.angle_beta   90.00
_cell.angle_gamma   90.00
#
_symmetry.space_group_name_H-M   'P 1'
#
loop_
_entity.id
_entity.type
_entity.pdbx_description
1 polymer ?
#
loop_
_entity_poly.entity_id
_entity_poly.type
_entity_poly.pdbx_seq_one_letter_code
_entity_poly.pdbx_strand_id
1 'polypeptide(L)'
;MGFPNKYQEFPGNSPPITYRKKLANAIAKLLKQVVKLSQAITKPLMGWLLRSLFILHRRSRVATAGFVLPTAIMVTLVVTLLVTAIVLRSFDRVKNASNYRVNQAVFNAAAPAIERAQAKLEALFDDPTLPRSTPSEEALENAFNNPKYNFGDEDRLLLEEGGENINTAWRFPVDTDNNGKFDSYTLYGIYFKSPDPLDLDQNKKIKPRTPLQARTPPMGESANSNKCEAAASTSASLVDNSGWFRSGSKLKKSIFVYTATVPIVAGDTLPDNTTYETYKGEAGFSALEYQQDRARIPLANNAIVYEDDLQITPGSGIQINGRVFTNGNFLTGNGNNQYFQVSSPESCYYTEENSKIVVGGNMAFARVDQDEDKDGGKIHLFNGEGAPAVVELKKNDKSVNQPPNEIGNNSQAFTARINALVTDQFNKGEGTDPEEVKERYKKFTGDELDKQRNKALETYFKDRTRRVPYGEVGPEVDLAENPPNATPQGNGDDLRPQNDWIFPYDPDNGTSNNELTLNINGNKLSPAATEPSKQQGEGKELEIGDRVLIGHGLPARWWDNTAGDFQGARAPQDVLKSGGGNVEWDIAPDQGENKRFRTTQVTPLSDLGDTDRNGFWEQAAARQPVQPLEGYGGLRVVTGAGIYVDDDESDLLPRIKGIPNFRRNNPTNPELESYLPPPAWDIRFVDPSNSGADDRIQVNDITAQLRGFPIVVWPDTMPMHG
;
A
#
# COMPACT_ATOMS: atom_id res chain seq x y z
N MET A 1 54.30 21.73 34.85
CA MET A 1 55.49 21.63 35.73
C MET A 1 55.08 22.03 37.14
N GLY A 2 55.28 21.17 38.15
CA GLY A 2 55.27 21.54 39.58
C GLY A 2 54.02 21.20 40.42
N PHE A 3 54.17 20.17 41.26
CA PHE A 3 53.47 19.74 42.51
C PHE A 3 52.95 20.88 43.45
N PRO A 4 52.06 20.66 44.48
CA PRO A 4 52.08 19.53 45.45
C PRO A 4 50.76 19.06 46.17
N ASN A 5 50.83 17.83 46.71
CA ASN A 5 50.42 17.27 48.03
C ASN A 5 49.23 17.80 48.92
N LYS A 6 48.46 16.81 49.44
CA LYS A 6 47.80 16.64 50.78
C LYS A 6 46.25 16.69 50.93
N TYR A 7 45.70 15.51 51.25
CA TYR A 7 44.66 15.07 52.22
C TYR A 7 43.47 15.97 52.65
N GLN A 8 42.25 15.40 52.58
CA GLN A 8 41.24 15.38 53.68
C GLN A 8 40.11 14.33 53.45
N GLU A 9 39.80 13.50 54.46
CA GLU A 9 38.62 12.59 54.58
C GLU A 9 37.38 13.37 55.09
N PHE A 10 36.11 13.10 54.71
CA PHE A 10 35.11 12.10 55.18
C PHE A 10 33.71 12.52 54.59
N PRO A 11 32.54 11.85 54.83
CA PRO A 11 32.11 10.44 54.69
C PRO A 11 30.76 10.28 53.89
N GLY A 12 30.36 9.05 53.52
CA GLY A 12 29.02 8.80 52.94
C GLY A 12 28.64 7.33 52.71
N ASN A 13 28.01 6.75 53.74
CA ASN A 13 27.24 5.49 53.85
C ASN A 13 27.01 4.58 52.61
N SER A 14 27.45 3.31 52.73
CA SER A 14 26.86 2.15 52.05
C SER A 14 26.53 1.03 53.07
N PRO A 15 25.39 0.32 52.96
CA PRO A 15 24.97 -0.70 53.93
C PRO A 15 25.75 -2.03 53.79
N PRO A 16 25.82 -2.85 54.84
CA PRO A 16 26.86 -3.87 55.00
C PRO A 16 26.61 -5.20 54.27
N ILE A 17 27.71 -5.76 53.78
CA ILE A 17 27.94 -7.07 53.14
C ILE A 17 27.70 -8.22 54.15
N THR A 18 26.48 -8.36 54.64
CA THR A 18 26.13 -9.37 55.66
C THR A 18 25.27 -10.52 55.12
N TYR A 19 24.48 -10.28 54.06
CA TYR A 19 23.61 -11.30 53.47
C TYR A 19 24.36 -12.33 52.61
N ARG A 20 25.38 -11.91 51.84
CA ARG A 20 26.19 -12.83 51.01
C ARG A 20 26.97 -13.87 51.83
N LYS A 21 27.41 -13.53 53.06
CA LYS A 21 28.15 -14.47 53.93
C LYS A 21 27.26 -15.52 54.59
N LYS A 22 25.98 -15.23 54.87
CA LYS A 22 25.05 -16.21 55.46
C LYS A 22 24.66 -17.30 54.46
N LEU A 23 24.41 -16.92 53.20
CA LEU A 23 24.00 -17.85 52.15
C LEU A 23 25.15 -18.76 51.70
N ALA A 24 26.36 -18.21 51.56
CA ALA A 24 27.56 -19.01 51.31
C ALA A 24 27.87 -20.01 52.45
N ASN A 25 27.69 -19.59 53.71
CA ASN A 25 27.86 -20.50 54.86
C ASN A 25 26.76 -21.56 54.97
N ALA A 26 25.53 -21.25 54.55
CA ALA A 26 24.43 -22.22 54.49
C ALA A 26 24.69 -23.28 53.41
N ILE A 27 25.10 -22.86 52.21
CA ILE A 27 25.48 -23.76 51.11
C ILE A 27 26.68 -24.63 51.51
N ALA A 28 27.70 -24.05 52.15
CA ALA A 28 28.87 -24.80 52.63
C ALA A 28 28.50 -25.82 53.73
N LYS A 29 27.53 -25.51 54.60
CA LYS A 29 27.01 -26.46 55.60
C LYS A 29 26.21 -27.59 54.94
N LEU A 30 25.38 -27.29 53.94
CA LEU A 30 24.63 -28.27 53.17
C LEU A 30 25.55 -29.20 52.39
N LEU A 31 26.56 -28.67 51.70
CA LEU A 31 27.60 -29.45 51.02
C LEU A 31 28.38 -30.35 51.99
N LYS A 32 28.75 -29.84 53.18
CA LYS A 32 29.38 -30.67 54.22
C LYS A 32 28.45 -31.76 54.75
N GLN A 33 27.14 -31.52 54.84
CA GLN A 33 26.17 -32.53 55.25
C GLN A 33 25.96 -33.58 54.16
N VAL A 34 25.89 -33.20 52.89
CA VAL A 34 25.78 -34.11 51.74
C VAL A 34 27.03 -34.99 51.60
N VAL A 35 28.23 -34.42 51.79
CA VAL A 35 29.49 -35.19 51.80
C VAL A 35 29.56 -36.15 52.99
N LYS A 36 29.06 -35.77 54.17
CA LYS A 36 28.96 -36.69 55.31
C LYS A 36 27.93 -37.79 55.06
N LEU A 37 26.82 -37.49 54.38
CA LEU A 37 25.80 -38.48 54.03
C LEU A 37 26.33 -39.48 52.99
N SER A 38 27.06 -39.01 51.98
CA SER A 38 27.69 -39.89 50.99
C SER A 38 28.77 -40.78 51.61
N GLN A 39 29.55 -40.27 52.58
CA GLN A 39 30.51 -41.08 53.35
C GLN A 39 29.82 -42.08 54.30
N ALA A 40 28.66 -41.72 54.85
CA ALA A 40 27.89 -42.59 55.75
C ALA A 40 27.15 -43.72 55.00
N ILE A 41 26.73 -43.49 53.75
CA ILE A 41 26.02 -44.50 52.93
C ILE A 41 27.02 -45.42 52.20
N THR A 42 28.18 -44.92 51.78
CA THR A 42 29.18 -45.71 51.05
C THR A 42 29.89 -46.77 51.90
N LYS A 43 30.14 -46.52 53.20
CA LYS A 43 30.78 -47.50 54.10
C LYS A 43 29.95 -48.78 54.34
N PRO A 44 28.67 -48.72 54.75
CA PRO A 44 27.86 -49.93 54.96
C PRO A 44 27.53 -50.62 53.64
N LEU A 45 27.33 -49.88 52.55
CA LEU A 45 27.04 -50.45 51.24
C LEU A 45 28.27 -51.19 50.67
N MET A 46 29.47 -50.62 50.79
CA MET A 46 30.71 -51.29 50.39
C MET A 46 31.03 -52.50 51.28
N GLY A 47 30.78 -52.39 52.60
CA GLY A 47 30.92 -53.52 53.53
C GLY A 47 29.92 -54.65 53.28
N TRP A 48 28.68 -54.33 52.89
CA TRP A 48 27.65 -55.31 52.52
C TRP A 48 28.01 -56.01 51.20
N LEU A 49 28.46 -55.26 50.20
CA LEU A 49 28.86 -55.77 48.89
C LEU A 49 30.13 -56.64 48.99
N LEU A 50 31.08 -56.28 49.86
CA LEU A 50 32.25 -57.11 50.14
C LEU A 50 31.90 -58.35 50.98
N ARG A 51 30.94 -58.27 51.91
CA ARG A 51 30.45 -59.44 52.66
C ARG A 51 29.72 -60.43 51.77
N SER A 52 28.90 -59.98 50.81
CA SER A 52 28.23 -60.89 49.87
C SER A 52 29.23 -61.59 48.96
N LEU A 53 30.28 -60.89 48.52
CA LEU A 53 31.37 -61.46 47.71
C LEU A 53 32.24 -62.47 48.50
N PHE A 54 32.52 -62.24 49.78
CA PHE A 54 33.31 -63.17 50.59
C PHE A 54 32.54 -64.41 51.06
N ILE A 55 31.22 -64.33 51.25
CA ILE A 55 30.38 -65.49 51.62
C ILE A 55 30.30 -66.51 50.47
N LEU A 56 30.41 -66.07 49.22
CA LEU A 56 30.50 -66.93 48.03
C LEU A 56 31.86 -67.65 47.87
N HIS A 57 32.90 -67.24 48.61
CA HIS A 57 34.25 -67.80 48.48
C HIS A 57 34.57 -68.91 49.50
N ARG A 58 33.66 -69.24 50.42
CA ARG A 58 33.88 -70.29 51.43
C ARG A 58 32.69 -71.23 51.59
N ARG A 59 32.38 -72.00 50.56
CA ARG A 59 32.08 -73.43 50.72
C ARG A 59 32.32 -74.18 49.41
N SER A 60 33.24 -75.13 49.55
CA SER A 60 33.90 -75.93 48.53
C SER A 60 33.08 -77.15 48.12
N ARG A 61 33.25 -77.53 46.84
CA ARG A 61 33.11 -78.90 46.28
C ARG A 61 31.71 -79.49 46.32
N VAL A 62 31.09 -79.65 45.14
CA VAL A 62 31.05 -80.93 44.39
C VAL A 62 30.75 -80.64 42.90
N ALA A 63 31.57 -81.28 42.04
CA ALA A 63 31.38 -81.73 40.66
C ALA A 63 30.71 -80.84 39.57
N THR A 64 31.56 -80.40 38.64
CA THR A 64 31.38 -80.41 37.17
C THR A 64 30.04 -79.98 36.56
N ALA A 65 29.92 -78.69 36.20
CA ALA A 65 29.64 -78.19 34.84
C ALA A 65 29.48 -76.65 34.84
N GLY A 66 30.06 -75.95 33.85
CA GLY A 66 29.56 -74.63 33.40
C GLY A 66 30.43 -73.39 33.69
N PHE A 67 31.20 -73.00 32.69
CA PHE A 67 32.05 -71.82 32.53
C PHE A 67 31.25 -70.48 32.57
N VAL A 68 31.01 -69.83 33.73
CA VAL A 68 30.19 -68.57 33.76
C VAL A 68 30.72 -67.44 34.68
N LEU A 69 31.94 -67.54 35.24
CA LEU A 69 32.37 -66.55 36.26
C LEU A 69 32.94 -65.20 35.72
N PRO A 70 33.77 -65.18 34.66
CA PRO A 70 34.23 -63.91 34.07
C PRO A 70 33.13 -63.21 33.26
N THR A 71 32.25 -63.98 32.62
CA THR A 71 31.18 -63.47 31.77
C THR A 71 30.10 -62.76 32.59
N ALA A 72 29.71 -63.30 33.75
CA ALA A 72 28.73 -62.63 34.62
C ALA A 72 29.23 -61.27 35.13
N ILE A 73 30.50 -61.16 35.53
CA ILE A 73 31.08 -59.90 36.02
C ILE A 73 31.18 -58.88 34.89
N MET A 74 31.66 -59.28 33.71
CA MET A 74 31.72 -58.41 32.54
C MET A 74 30.33 -57.92 32.13
N VAL A 75 29.32 -58.79 32.14
CA VAL A 75 27.93 -58.43 31.85
C VAL A 75 27.39 -57.44 32.88
N THR A 76 27.62 -57.64 34.18
CA THR A 76 27.16 -56.69 35.20
C THR A 76 27.80 -55.30 35.05
N LEU A 77 29.09 -55.24 34.69
CA LEU A 77 29.81 -53.97 34.53
C LEU A 77 29.35 -53.24 33.25
N VAL A 78 29.14 -53.98 32.16
CA VAL A 78 28.56 -53.42 30.93
C VAL A 78 27.14 -52.91 31.17
N VAL A 79 26.31 -53.65 31.90
CA VAL A 79 24.95 -53.25 32.24
C VAL A 79 24.93 -51.99 33.09
N THR A 80 25.79 -51.86 34.11
CA THR A 80 25.83 -50.65 34.93
C THR A 80 26.30 -49.43 34.14
N LEU A 81 27.33 -49.57 33.30
CA LEU A 81 27.81 -48.51 32.41
C LEU A 81 26.72 -48.09 31.41
N LEU A 82 25.99 -49.05 30.86
CA LEU A 82 24.91 -48.81 29.91
C LEU A 82 23.71 -48.13 30.59
N VAL A 83 23.37 -48.52 31.82
CA VAL A 83 22.35 -47.84 32.63
C VAL A 83 22.78 -46.41 32.96
N THR A 84 24.02 -46.17 33.37
CA THR A 84 24.52 -44.82 33.63
C THR A 84 24.53 -43.95 32.36
N ALA A 85 24.91 -44.52 31.21
CA ALA A 85 24.86 -43.83 29.92
C ALA A 85 23.41 -43.50 29.49
N ILE A 86 22.46 -44.40 29.73
CA ILE A 86 21.03 -44.15 29.48
C ILE A 86 20.51 -43.04 30.39
N VAL A 87 20.88 -43.02 31.68
CA VAL A 87 20.47 -41.98 32.63
C VAL A 87 21.02 -40.61 32.22
N LEU A 88 22.30 -40.52 31.83
CA LEU A 88 22.89 -39.27 31.34
C LEU A 88 22.19 -38.79 30.06
N ARG A 89 21.95 -39.68 29.09
CA ARG A 89 21.15 -39.36 27.88
C ARG A 89 19.71 -38.96 28.20
N SER A 90 19.12 -39.51 29.25
CA SER A 90 17.77 -39.14 29.69
C SER A 90 17.72 -37.72 30.25
N PHE A 91 18.76 -37.29 30.99
CA PHE A 91 18.87 -35.91 31.45
C PHE A 91 19.07 -34.93 30.29
N ASP A 92 19.88 -35.28 29.30
CA ASP A 92 20.05 -34.45 28.08
C ASP A 92 18.73 -34.34 27.30
N ARG A 93 17.98 -35.44 27.17
CA ARG A 93 16.68 -35.43 26.50
C ARG A 93 15.63 -34.62 27.28
N VAL A 94 15.67 -34.64 28.61
CA VAL A 94 14.78 -33.81 29.46
C VAL A 94 15.11 -32.33 29.32
N LYS A 95 16.40 -31.95 29.30
CA LYS A 95 16.80 -30.55 29.03
C LYS A 95 16.36 -30.07 27.66
N ASN A 96 16.58 -30.89 26.62
CA ASN A 96 16.15 -30.56 25.26
C ASN A 96 14.63 -30.47 25.14
N ALA A 97 13.87 -31.36 25.79
CA ALA A 97 12.42 -31.31 25.83
C ALA A 97 11.88 -30.09 26.61
N SER A 98 12.55 -29.70 27.69
CA SER A 98 12.25 -28.48 28.45
C SER A 98 12.44 -27.24 27.59
N ASN A 99 13.61 -27.10 26.94
CA ASN A 99 13.91 -25.98 26.05
C ASN A 99 12.94 -25.93 24.86
N TYR A 100 12.55 -27.09 24.32
CA TYR A 100 11.58 -27.16 23.22
C TYR A 100 10.18 -26.68 23.64
N ARG A 101 9.70 -27.07 24.82
CA ARG A 101 8.40 -26.62 25.36
C ARG A 101 8.40 -25.13 25.69
N VAL A 102 9.49 -24.62 26.27
CA VAL A 102 9.67 -23.18 26.53
C VAL A 102 9.66 -22.42 25.20
N ASN A 103 10.43 -22.87 24.20
CA ASN A 103 10.42 -22.25 22.88
C ASN A 103 9.02 -22.25 22.25
N GLN A 104 8.27 -23.36 22.31
CA GLN A 104 6.94 -23.43 21.72
C GLN A 104 5.94 -22.50 22.41
N ALA A 105 5.98 -22.39 23.75
CA ALA A 105 5.16 -21.45 24.50
C ALA A 105 5.50 -20.00 24.14
N VAL A 106 6.79 -19.66 24.04
CA VAL A 106 7.23 -18.30 23.71
C VAL A 106 6.98 -17.97 22.22
N PHE A 107 7.07 -18.94 21.30
CA PHE A 107 6.67 -18.75 19.91
C PHE A 107 5.17 -18.47 19.78
N ASN A 108 4.33 -19.24 20.48
CA ASN A 108 2.89 -19.00 20.50
C ASN A 108 2.53 -17.65 21.13
N ALA A 109 3.31 -17.19 22.12
CA ALA A 109 3.17 -15.87 22.74
C ALA A 109 3.56 -14.69 21.81
N ALA A 110 4.41 -14.94 20.81
CA ALA A 110 4.89 -13.93 19.87
C ALA A 110 4.06 -13.85 18.56
N ALA A 111 3.27 -14.87 18.23
CA ALA A 111 2.42 -14.89 17.03
C ALA A 111 1.38 -13.75 16.97
N PRO A 112 0.67 -13.41 18.07
CA PRO A 112 -0.29 -12.30 18.05
C PRO A 112 0.33 -10.95 17.70
N ALA A 113 1.62 -10.77 17.98
CA ALA A 113 2.32 -9.54 17.64
C ALA A 113 2.49 -9.35 16.12
N ILE A 114 2.66 -10.44 15.36
CA ILE A 114 2.72 -10.38 13.89
C ILE A 114 1.35 -10.04 13.32
N GLU A 115 0.29 -10.68 13.80
CA GLU A 115 -1.09 -10.42 13.35
C GLU A 115 -1.49 -8.95 13.61
N ARG A 116 -1.16 -8.45 14.80
CA ARG A 116 -1.37 -7.03 15.16
C ARG A 116 -0.57 -6.09 14.25
N ALA A 117 0.69 -6.42 13.94
CA ALA A 117 1.49 -5.64 13.02
C ALA A 117 0.92 -5.66 11.59
N GLN A 118 0.43 -6.80 11.11
CA GLN A 118 -0.23 -6.93 9.81
C GLN A 118 -1.50 -6.08 9.73
N ALA A 119 -2.36 -6.16 10.73
CA ALA A 119 -3.58 -5.35 10.81
C ALA A 119 -3.28 -3.84 10.79
N LYS A 120 -2.24 -3.41 11.52
CA LYS A 120 -1.79 -2.01 11.50
C LYS A 120 -1.24 -1.59 10.14
N LEU A 121 -0.50 -2.46 9.46
CA LEU A 121 0.00 -2.18 8.11
C LEU A 121 -1.13 -2.08 7.08
N GLU A 122 -2.13 -2.93 7.17
CA GLU A 122 -3.32 -2.86 6.30
C GLU A 122 -4.07 -1.54 6.53
N ALA A 123 -4.38 -1.23 7.80
CA ALA A 123 -5.00 0.04 8.17
C ALA A 123 -4.18 1.28 7.75
N LEU A 124 -2.84 1.20 7.80
CA LEU A 124 -1.95 2.29 7.36
C LEU A 124 -2.10 2.56 5.87
N PHE A 125 -2.04 1.53 5.03
CA PHE A 125 -2.10 1.73 3.58
C PHE A 125 -3.49 2.09 3.07
N ASP A 126 -4.53 1.89 3.90
CA ASP A 126 -5.89 2.38 3.67
C ASP A 126 -6.17 3.74 4.34
N ASP A 127 -5.17 4.33 5.01
CA ASP A 127 -5.30 5.59 5.74
C ASP A 127 -5.57 6.77 4.79
N PRO A 128 -6.67 7.50 4.97
CA PRO A 128 -7.03 8.65 4.13
C PRO A 128 -6.10 9.85 4.26
N THR A 129 -5.27 9.91 5.30
CA THR A 129 -4.30 10.98 5.52
C THR A 129 -3.04 10.81 4.66
N LEU A 130 -2.79 9.61 4.14
CA LEU A 130 -1.69 9.39 3.21
C LEU A 130 -1.99 10.02 1.85
N PRO A 131 -0.96 10.54 1.16
CA PRO A 131 -1.15 11.05 -0.19
C PRO A 131 -1.62 9.91 -1.11
N ARG A 132 -2.52 10.26 -2.03
CA ARG A 132 -3.00 9.33 -3.06
C ARG A 132 -1.91 8.96 -4.08
N SER A 133 -0.77 9.67 -4.11
CA SER A 133 0.45 9.26 -4.82
C SER A 133 1.29 8.28 -3.99
N THR A 134 2.47 7.88 -4.48
CA THR A 134 3.41 7.07 -3.68
C THR A 134 3.81 7.85 -2.41
N PRO A 135 3.51 7.35 -1.20
CA PRO A 135 3.80 8.08 0.05
C PRO A 135 5.29 8.03 0.37
N SER A 136 5.85 9.15 0.85
CA SER A 136 7.20 9.17 1.41
C SER A 136 7.26 8.44 2.76
N GLU A 137 8.46 8.04 3.19
CA GLU A 137 8.64 7.44 4.53
C GLU A 137 8.18 8.36 5.65
N GLU A 138 8.39 9.67 5.51
CA GLU A 138 7.93 10.68 6.46
C GLU A 138 6.39 10.74 6.52
N ALA A 139 5.71 10.61 5.38
CA ALA A 139 4.25 10.53 5.35
C ALA A 139 3.74 9.27 6.06
N LEU A 140 4.39 8.13 5.84
CA LEU A 140 4.08 6.87 6.53
C LEU A 140 4.31 6.97 8.04
N GLU A 141 5.41 7.59 8.47
CA GLU A 141 5.73 7.80 9.88
C GLU A 141 4.74 8.77 10.56
N ASN A 142 4.40 9.87 9.89
CA ASN A 142 3.43 10.84 10.39
C ASN A 142 2.03 10.24 10.51
N ALA A 143 1.60 9.42 9.55
CA ALA A 143 0.34 8.69 9.64
C ALA A 143 0.34 7.75 10.85
N PHE A 144 1.41 6.97 11.05
CA PHE A 144 1.54 6.06 12.18
C PHE A 144 1.45 6.74 13.55
N ASN A 145 1.82 8.02 13.68
CA ASN A 145 1.76 8.77 14.94
C ASN A 145 0.33 8.97 15.47
N ASN A 146 -0.71 8.69 14.67
CA ASN A 146 -2.09 8.76 15.13
C ASN A 146 -2.39 7.70 16.22
N PRO A 147 -3.03 8.07 17.36
CA PRO A 147 -3.43 7.14 18.41
C PRO A 147 -4.30 5.97 17.96
N LYS A 148 -5.01 6.08 16.81
CA LYS A 148 -5.82 4.99 16.24
C LYS A 148 -5.05 3.69 15.98
N TYR A 149 -3.72 3.78 15.85
CA TYR A 149 -2.83 2.63 15.66
C TYR A 149 -2.39 1.97 16.97
N ASN A 150 -2.99 2.32 18.12
CA ASN A 150 -2.74 1.66 19.39
C ASN A 150 -3.96 0.79 19.74
N PHE A 151 -3.74 -0.51 19.98
CA PHE A 151 -4.81 -1.35 20.55
C PHE A 151 -5.01 -1.02 22.03
N GLY A 152 -6.20 -1.33 22.57
CA GLY A 152 -6.58 -0.91 23.93
C GLY A 152 -5.72 -1.51 25.06
N ASP A 153 -5.04 -2.63 24.80
CA ASP A 153 -4.13 -3.33 25.71
C ASP A 153 -2.64 -3.08 25.41
N GLU A 154 -2.33 -2.10 24.55
CA GLU A 154 -0.98 -1.80 24.09
C GLU A 154 -0.45 -0.44 24.56
N ASP A 155 0.83 -0.44 24.92
CA ASP A 155 1.59 0.79 25.11
C ASP A 155 2.50 1.02 23.90
N ARG A 156 2.50 2.24 23.36
CA ARG A 156 3.47 2.66 22.33
C ARG A 156 4.83 2.95 22.95
N LEU A 157 5.89 2.56 22.25
CA LEU A 157 7.28 2.73 22.65
C LEU A 157 8.02 3.64 21.68
N LEU A 158 8.87 4.50 22.23
CA LEU A 158 9.87 5.27 21.50
C LEU A 158 11.19 4.50 21.56
N LEU A 159 11.73 4.10 20.41
CA LEU A 159 13.05 3.49 20.32
C LEU A 159 14.04 4.55 19.82
N GLU A 160 15.17 4.69 20.51
CA GLU A 160 16.21 5.67 20.20
C GLU A 160 17.57 4.98 20.09
N GLU A 161 18.29 5.26 19.01
CA GLU A 161 19.65 4.78 18.81
C GLU A 161 20.47 5.83 18.03
N GLY A 162 21.59 6.27 18.61
CA GLY A 162 22.53 7.15 17.90
C GLY A 162 21.98 8.52 17.48
N GLY A 163 20.92 9.01 18.12
CA GLY A 163 20.24 10.27 17.78
C GLY A 163 19.13 10.13 16.74
N GLU A 164 18.87 8.92 16.23
CA GLU A 164 17.67 8.59 15.45
C GLU A 164 16.61 7.98 16.37
N ASN A 165 15.34 8.24 16.08
CA ASN A 165 14.22 7.65 16.81
C ASN A 165 13.16 7.06 15.86
N ILE A 166 12.43 6.07 16.38
CA ILE A 166 11.23 5.53 15.74
C ILE A 166 10.11 5.40 16.79
N ASN A 167 8.89 5.75 16.37
CA ASN A 167 7.68 5.69 17.20
C ASN A 167 6.69 4.62 16.72
N THR A 168 7.21 3.61 16.03
CA THR A 168 6.48 2.50 15.39
C THR A 168 6.74 1.18 16.11
N ALA A 169 6.86 1.24 17.44
CA ALA A 169 7.03 0.09 18.31
C ALA A 169 5.99 0.08 19.44
N TRP A 170 5.60 -1.11 19.87
CA TRP A 170 4.57 -1.33 20.88
C TRP A 170 4.95 -2.49 21.80
N ARG A 171 4.35 -2.50 23.00
CA ARG A 171 4.35 -3.66 23.90
C ARG A 171 2.94 -3.97 24.38
N PHE A 172 2.68 -5.24 24.64
CA PHE A 172 1.48 -5.70 25.35
C PHE A 172 1.83 -6.83 26.33
N PRO A 173 1.06 -6.98 27.41
CA PRO A 173 1.29 -8.03 28.40
C PRO A 173 0.79 -9.39 27.88
N VAL A 174 1.51 -10.46 28.22
CA VAL A 174 1.19 -11.84 27.83
C VAL A 174 1.32 -12.77 29.03
N ASP A 175 0.40 -13.73 29.09
CA ASP A 175 0.39 -14.84 30.03
C ASP A 175 0.97 -16.08 29.34
N THR A 176 2.23 -16.38 29.63
CA THR A 176 2.99 -17.45 28.96
C THR A 176 2.70 -18.83 29.54
N ASP A 177 2.28 -18.90 30.80
CA ASP A 177 1.98 -20.16 31.51
C ASP A 177 0.48 -20.45 31.64
N ASN A 178 -0.37 -19.57 31.10
CA ASN A 178 -1.83 -19.65 31.03
C ASN A 178 -2.49 -19.78 32.42
N ASN A 179 -1.95 -19.07 33.41
CA ASN A 179 -2.42 -19.09 34.79
C ASN A 179 -3.40 -17.95 35.14
N GLY A 180 -3.73 -17.10 34.17
CA GLY A 180 -4.62 -15.95 34.29
C GLY A 180 -3.92 -14.67 34.74
N LYS A 181 -2.59 -14.66 34.82
CA LYS A 181 -1.78 -13.48 35.14
C LYS A 181 -0.69 -13.27 34.11
N PHE A 182 -0.41 -12.02 33.80
CA PHE A 182 0.64 -11.67 32.86
C PHE A 182 2.02 -11.80 33.51
N ASP A 183 2.87 -12.60 32.90
CA ASP A 183 4.22 -12.94 33.39
C ASP A 183 5.33 -12.44 32.45
N SER A 184 4.97 -11.98 31.25
CA SER A 184 5.88 -11.51 30.20
C SER A 184 5.29 -10.33 29.43
N TYR A 185 6.15 -9.55 28.77
CA TYR A 185 5.74 -8.58 27.76
C TYR A 185 6.19 -9.05 26.38
N THR A 186 5.28 -8.99 25.41
CA THR A 186 5.65 -9.13 24.00
C THR A 186 5.78 -7.73 23.41
N LEU A 187 6.97 -7.44 22.87
CA LEU A 187 7.31 -6.22 22.17
C LEU A 187 7.33 -6.50 20.68
N TYR A 188 6.89 -5.54 19.88
CA TYR A 188 7.11 -5.58 18.44
C TYR A 188 7.32 -4.19 17.86
N GLY A 189 8.08 -4.12 16.78
CA GLY A 189 8.30 -2.88 16.03
C GLY A 189 8.15 -3.10 14.53
N ILE A 190 7.64 -2.09 13.84
CA ILE A 190 7.51 -2.03 12.40
C ILE A 190 8.59 -1.10 11.84
N TYR A 191 9.45 -1.64 10.99
CA TYR A 191 10.65 -1.00 10.46
C TYR A 191 10.54 -0.94 8.94
N PHE A 192 10.24 0.24 8.41
CA PHE A 192 10.08 0.47 6.97
C PHE A 192 11.06 1.49 6.39
N LYS A 193 11.77 2.27 7.23
CA LYS A 193 12.74 3.27 6.75
C LYS A 193 13.89 2.59 6.03
N SER A 194 14.16 3.01 4.80
CA SER A 194 15.27 2.54 3.99
C SER A 194 16.54 3.22 4.47
N PRO A 195 17.70 2.53 4.42
CA PRO A 195 18.97 3.21 4.61
C PRO A 195 19.15 4.28 3.53
N ASP A 196 19.58 5.49 3.91
CA ASP A 196 19.79 6.63 3.01
C ASP A 196 20.54 6.17 1.74
N PRO A 197 19.96 6.33 0.54
CA PRO A 197 20.69 6.08 -0.69
C PRO A 197 21.87 7.05 -0.78
N LEU A 198 22.91 6.57 -1.43
CA LEU A 198 24.09 7.31 -1.85
C LEU A 198 23.76 8.77 -2.26
N ASP A 199 24.32 9.73 -1.53
CA ASP A 199 24.46 11.10 -2.01
C ASP A 199 25.40 11.04 -3.24
N LEU A 200 24.91 11.46 -4.41
CA LEU A 200 25.69 11.48 -5.66
C LEU A 200 26.81 12.54 -5.60
N ASP A 201 26.83 13.40 -4.58
CA ASP A 201 27.98 14.21 -4.26
C ASP A 201 29.07 13.34 -3.64
N GLN A 202 30.14 13.13 -4.41
CA GLN A 202 31.33 12.31 -4.11
C GLN A 202 32.07 12.64 -2.79
N ASN A 203 31.55 13.53 -1.94
CA ASN A 203 32.19 14.04 -0.73
C ASN A 203 31.44 13.78 0.59
N LYS A 204 30.31 13.07 0.61
CA LYS A 204 29.66 12.63 1.86
C LYS A 204 29.78 11.12 2.07
N LYS A 205 30.27 10.74 3.26
CA LYS A 205 30.37 9.33 3.68
C LYS A 205 28.98 8.69 3.67
N ILE A 206 28.88 7.50 3.07
CA ILE A 206 27.75 6.58 3.21
C ILE A 206 27.41 6.47 4.70
N LYS A 207 26.21 6.88 5.10
CA LYS A 207 25.75 6.64 6.47
C LYS A 207 25.56 5.12 6.62
N PRO A 208 26.20 4.49 7.63
CA PRO A 208 25.95 3.08 7.89
C PRO A 208 24.49 2.90 8.33
N ARG A 209 23.86 1.82 7.87
CA ARG A 209 22.50 1.42 8.26
C ARG A 209 22.39 1.38 9.79
N THR A 210 21.35 2.00 10.34
CA THR A 210 21.02 1.90 11.77
C THR A 210 20.11 0.69 12.04
N PRO A 211 20.13 0.09 13.24
CA PRO A 211 19.20 -0.98 13.60
C PRO A 211 17.72 -0.56 13.57
N LEU A 212 17.42 0.74 13.56
CA LEU A 212 16.07 1.31 13.43
C LEU A 212 15.56 1.36 11.97
N GLN A 213 16.38 0.95 11.00
CA GLN A 213 16.02 0.90 9.58
C GLN A 213 15.74 -0.54 9.12
N ALA A 214 14.97 -0.66 8.03
CA ALA A 214 14.75 -1.91 7.33
C ALA A 214 16.09 -2.61 7.02
N ARG A 215 16.13 -3.92 7.25
CA ARG A 215 17.38 -4.70 7.23
C ARG A 215 17.97 -4.79 5.83
N THR A 216 17.12 -4.96 4.84
CA THR A 216 17.50 -5.03 3.42
C THR A 216 16.51 -4.25 2.57
N PRO A 217 16.91 -3.83 1.36
CA PRO A 217 15.96 -3.49 0.30
C PRO A 217 15.00 -4.66 0.00
N PRO A 218 13.90 -4.41 -0.73
CA PRO A 218 12.99 -5.45 -1.18
C PRO A 218 13.73 -6.59 -1.85
N MET A 219 13.25 -7.80 -1.64
CA MET A 219 13.76 -8.96 -2.35
C MET A 219 13.53 -8.74 -3.84
N GLY A 220 14.63 -8.74 -4.59
CA GLY A 220 14.55 -8.77 -6.05
C GLY A 220 13.71 -9.98 -6.48
N GLU A 221 12.93 -9.82 -7.55
CA GLU A 221 12.31 -10.98 -8.16
C GLU A 221 13.45 -11.92 -8.55
N SER A 222 13.47 -13.11 -7.95
CA SER A 222 14.39 -14.18 -8.34
C SER A 222 14.35 -14.24 -9.85
N ALA A 223 15.53 -14.14 -10.48
CA ALA A 223 15.71 -14.08 -11.92
C ALA A 223 15.16 -15.34 -12.59
N ASN A 224 13.84 -15.42 -12.74
CA ASN A 224 13.18 -16.44 -13.53
C ASN A 224 13.29 -16.12 -15.03
N SER A 225 13.75 -14.91 -15.38
CA SER A 225 14.27 -14.59 -16.70
C SER A 225 15.78 -14.44 -16.63
N ASN A 226 16.50 -15.34 -17.30
CA ASN A 226 17.95 -15.24 -17.54
C ASN A 226 18.34 -13.98 -18.36
N LYS A 227 17.38 -13.09 -18.65
CA LYS A 227 17.49 -11.97 -19.59
C LYS A 227 18.14 -10.74 -18.96
N CYS A 228 18.13 -10.63 -17.62
CA CYS A 228 18.46 -9.39 -16.90
C CYS A 228 19.27 -9.58 -15.61
N GLU A 229 20.24 -10.50 -15.62
CA GLU A 229 21.08 -10.83 -14.47
C GLU A 229 21.84 -9.61 -13.91
N ALA A 230 22.28 -8.69 -14.80
CA ALA A 230 22.96 -7.46 -14.42
C ALA A 230 22.05 -6.42 -13.73
N ALA A 231 20.75 -6.40 -14.03
CA ALA A 231 19.77 -5.56 -13.34
C ALA A 231 19.27 -6.21 -12.04
N ALA A 232 19.32 -7.54 -11.95
CA ALA A 232 18.99 -8.30 -10.76
C ALA A 232 20.09 -8.20 -9.68
N SER A 233 21.38 -8.11 -10.06
CA SER A 233 22.51 -7.99 -9.12
C SER A 233 22.67 -6.60 -8.49
N THR A 234 22.10 -5.55 -9.09
CA THR A 234 22.02 -4.19 -8.51
C THR A 234 20.66 -3.97 -7.86
N SER A 235 20.21 -4.97 -7.09
CA SER A 235 18.84 -5.13 -6.60
C SER A 235 18.30 -3.81 -6.06
N ALA A 236 17.34 -3.26 -6.82
CA ALA A 236 16.61 -2.04 -6.58
C ALA A 236 17.43 -0.73 -6.53
N SER A 237 17.57 -0.07 -7.68
CA SER A 237 17.84 1.37 -7.65
C SER A 237 16.66 2.05 -6.95
N LEU A 238 16.92 2.64 -5.79
CA LEU A 238 15.97 3.53 -5.15
C LEU A 238 15.56 4.59 -6.18
N VAL A 239 14.25 4.79 -6.37
CA VAL A 239 13.75 5.66 -7.44
C VAL A 239 13.90 7.14 -7.05
N ASP A 240 13.89 7.41 -5.76
CA ASP A 240 13.89 8.74 -5.13
C ASP A 240 14.18 8.63 -3.62
N ASN A 241 14.21 9.73 -2.86
CA ASN A 241 14.36 9.69 -1.40
C ASN A 241 13.06 9.26 -0.66
N SER A 242 12.08 8.67 -1.35
CA SER A 242 10.83 8.21 -0.72
C SER A 242 10.97 6.84 -0.05
N GLY A 243 12.12 6.18 -0.22
CA GLY A 243 12.36 4.86 0.34
C GLY A 243 11.76 3.71 -0.47
N TRP A 244 11.20 4.00 -1.65
CA TRP A 244 10.62 3.01 -2.56
C TRP A 244 11.62 2.58 -3.63
N PHE A 245 11.60 1.28 -3.92
CA PHE A 245 12.60 0.59 -4.70
C PHE A 245 11.98 0.05 -5.99
N ARG A 246 12.59 0.30 -7.16
CA ARG A 246 12.08 -0.25 -8.41
C ARG A 246 12.38 -1.74 -8.51
N SER A 247 11.34 -2.53 -8.75
CA SER A 247 11.42 -3.96 -9.06
C SER A 247 10.54 -4.22 -10.28
N GLY A 248 11.18 -4.27 -11.46
CA GLY A 248 10.47 -4.32 -12.74
C GLY A 248 9.60 -3.08 -12.99
N SER A 249 8.30 -3.31 -13.11
CA SER A 249 7.24 -2.30 -13.33
C SER A 249 6.62 -1.76 -12.04
N LYS A 250 6.99 -2.33 -10.89
CA LYS A 250 6.40 -2.03 -9.58
C LYS A 250 7.43 -1.32 -8.69
N LEU A 251 6.96 -0.39 -7.87
CA LEU A 251 7.69 0.11 -6.72
C LEU A 251 7.42 -0.82 -5.55
N LYS A 252 8.48 -1.27 -4.88
CA LYS A 252 8.38 -2.11 -3.68
C LYS A 252 8.91 -1.36 -2.47
N LYS A 253 8.27 -1.54 -1.33
CA LYS A 253 8.71 -1.06 -0.03
C LYS A 253 8.95 -2.26 0.87
N SER A 254 10.16 -2.37 1.42
CA SER A 254 10.49 -3.45 2.36
C SER A 254 10.03 -3.04 3.74
N ILE A 255 9.30 -3.93 4.41
CA ILE A 255 8.79 -3.74 5.76
C ILE A 255 9.24 -4.94 6.59
N PHE A 256 9.92 -4.67 7.70
CA PHE A 256 10.32 -5.67 8.67
C PHE A 256 9.52 -5.48 9.96
N VAL A 257 9.03 -6.59 10.51
CA VAL A 257 8.44 -6.64 11.83
C VAL A 257 9.31 -7.54 12.69
N TYR A 258 9.89 -6.96 13.72
CA TYR A 258 10.61 -7.71 14.74
C TYR A 258 9.73 -7.84 15.97
N THR A 259 9.61 -9.04 16.49
CA THR A 259 8.93 -9.31 17.76
C THR A 259 9.93 -9.88 18.77
N ALA A 260 9.73 -9.59 20.04
CA ALA A 260 10.51 -10.15 21.12
C ALA A 260 9.62 -10.32 22.36
N THR A 261 9.60 -11.51 22.95
CA THR A 261 8.95 -11.74 24.25
C THR A 261 9.99 -11.71 25.35
N VAL A 262 9.77 -10.84 26.33
CA VAL A 262 10.68 -10.57 27.46
C VAL A 262 9.97 -10.91 28.76
N PRO A 263 10.53 -11.80 29.61
CA PRO A 263 9.92 -12.17 30.87
C PRO A 263 10.02 -11.02 31.89
N ILE A 264 9.00 -10.86 32.73
CA ILE A 264 9.00 -9.89 33.83
C ILE A 264 9.85 -10.45 34.97
N VAL A 265 10.91 -9.75 35.36
CA VAL A 265 11.89 -10.25 36.34
C VAL A 265 11.73 -9.62 37.71
N ALA A 266 12.25 -10.31 38.73
CA ALA A 266 12.17 -9.84 40.11
C ALA A 266 12.95 -8.53 40.28
N GLY A 267 12.23 -7.42 40.51
CA GLY A 267 12.80 -6.07 40.58
C GLY A 267 12.12 -5.08 39.63
N ASP A 268 11.35 -5.57 38.65
CA ASP A 268 10.50 -4.72 37.82
C ASP A 268 9.32 -4.19 38.62
N THR A 269 8.95 -2.92 38.38
CA THR A 269 7.71 -2.34 38.91
C THR A 269 6.52 -2.95 38.19
N LEU A 270 5.81 -3.86 38.86
CA LEU A 270 4.57 -4.41 38.36
C LEU A 270 3.49 -3.32 38.32
N PRO A 271 2.70 -3.22 37.24
CA PRO A 271 1.55 -2.30 37.17
C PRO A 271 0.52 -2.58 38.27
N ASP A 272 0.27 -3.87 38.57
CA ASP A 272 -0.54 -4.33 39.69
C ASP A 272 -0.17 -5.80 40.04
N ASN A 273 -0.24 -6.17 41.32
CA ASN A 273 0.04 -7.52 41.82
C ASN A 273 -1.14 -8.51 41.63
N THR A 274 -2.31 -8.03 41.21
CA THR A 274 -3.48 -8.88 40.97
C THR A 274 -3.45 -9.50 39.57
N THR A 275 -3.11 -8.71 38.55
CA THR A 275 -3.11 -9.07 37.12
C THR A 275 -1.72 -9.43 36.59
N TYR A 276 -0.64 -8.95 37.23
CA TYR A 276 0.73 -9.27 36.84
C TYR A 276 1.43 -10.12 37.88
N GLU A 277 2.38 -10.92 37.42
CA GLU A 277 3.33 -11.61 38.28
C GLU A 277 4.73 -11.67 37.69
N THR A 278 5.71 -11.93 38.56
CA THR A 278 7.08 -12.19 38.11
C THR A 278 7.17 -13.59 37.51
N TYR A 279 7.82 -13.71 36.35
CA TYR A 279 8.05 -14.97 35.67
C TYR A 279 8.77 -15.97 36.58
N LYS A 280 8.19 -17.17 36.76
CA LYS A 280 8.68 -18.21 37.68
C LYS A 280 9.55 -19.28 37.01
N GLY A 281 9.71 -19.22 35.68
CA GLY A 281 10.50 -20.17 34.88
C GLY A 281 11.95 -19.75 34.62
N GLU A 282 12.68 -20.52 33.80
CA GLU A 282 13.98 -20.09 33.28
C GLU A 282 13.78 -18.96 32.26
N ALA A 283 14.40 -17.81 32.49
CA ALA A 283 14.31 -16.66 31.60
C ALA A 283 14.85 -17.02 30.20
N GLY A 284 13.94 -17.17 29.24
CA GLY A 284 14.24 -17.33 27.82
C GLY A 284 13.74 -16.09 27.06
N PHE A 285 14.43 -15.75 25.98
CA PHE A 285 13.92 -14.79 25.00
C PHE A 285 13.57 -15.56 23.72
N SER A 286 12.49 -15.19 23.05
CA SER A 286 12.29 -15.58 21.66
C SER A 286 11.90 -14.37 20.84
N ALA A 287 12.40 -14.35 19.61
CA ALA A 287 12.18 -13.29 18.66
C ALA A 287 11.75 -13.88 17.32
N LEU A 288 10.76 -13.26 16.69
CA LEU A 288 10.33 -13.56 15.33
C LEU A 288 10.64 -12.37 14.42
N GLU A 289 11.02 -12.69 13.19
CA GLU A 289 11.17 -11.73 12.11
C GLU A 289 10.12 -12.05 11.05
N TYR A 290 9.31 -11.06 10.70
CA TYR A 290 8.40 -11.09 9.56
C TYR A 290 8.86 -10.04 8.56
N GLN A 291 9.03 -10.45 7.30
CA GLN A 291 9.41 -9.57 6.21
C GLN A 291 8.28 -9.55 5.18
N GLN A 292 7.90 -8.34 4.75
CA GLN A 292 6.93 -8.13 3.69
C GLN A 292 7.39 -7.04 2.73
N ASP A 293 7.35 -7.34 1.43
CA ASP A 293 7.54 -6.34 0.39
C ASP A 293 6.17 -5.87 -0.12
N ARG A 294 5.85 -4.60 0.11
CA ARG A 294 4.62 -3.99 -0.40
C ARG A 294 4.87 -3.41 -1.78
N ALA A 295 4.16 -3.91 -2.78
CA ALA A 295 4.27 -3.46 -4.16
C ALA A 295 3.16 -2.45 -4.52
N ARG A 296 3.52 -1.43 -5.30
CA ARG A 296 2.62 -0.42 -5.86
C ARG A 296 3.06 -0.07 -7.28
N ILE A 297 2.12 0.19 -8.17
CA ILE A 297 2.41 0.70 -9.51
C ILE A 297 2.31 2.24 -9.44
N PRO A 298 3.39 2.97 -9.72
CA PRO A 298 3.33 4.43 -9.72
C PRO A 298 2.54 4.93 -10.91
N LEU A 299 1.90 6.10 -10.78
CA LEU A 299 1.17 6.73 -11.89
C LEU A 299 2.06 6.99 -13.11
N ALA A 300 3.34 7.30 -12.89
CA ALA A 300 4.34 7.49 -13.94
C ALA A 300 4.69 6.21 -14.73
N ASN A 301 4.25 5.03 -14.30
CA ASN A 301 4.42 3.79 -15.08
C ASN A 301 3.42 3.68 -16.25
N ASN A 302 2.44 4.59 -16.34
CA ASN A 302 1.48 4.64 -17.42
C ASN A 302 1.97 5.57 -18.53
N ALA A 303 1.82 5.15 -19.79
CA ALA A 303 2.04 6.01 -20.95
C ALA A 303 0.89 7.02 -21.13
N ILE A 304 -0.33 6.64 -20.76
CA ILE A 304 -1.52 7.49 -20.81
C ILE A 304 -2.26 7.35 -19.48
N VAL A 305 -2.57 8.48 -18.84
CA VAL A 305 -3.37 8.56 -17.60
C VAL A 305 -4.47 9.60 -17.82
N TYR A 306 -5.71 9.20 -17.61
CA TYR A 306 -6.88 10.09 -17.63
C TYR A 306 -7.74 9.88 -16.39
N GLU A 307 -8.24 10.96 -15.82
CA GLU A 307 -9.24 10.90 -14.74
C GLU A 307 -10.63 10.60 -15.31
N ASP A 308 -10.98 11.23 -16.43
CA ASP A 308 -12.27 11.03 -17.10
C ASP A 308 -12.11 10.10 -18.31
N ASP A 309 -13.05 10.15 -19.25
CA ASP A 309 -13.05 9.31 -20.44
C ASP A 309 -11.82 9.55 -21.31
N LEU A 310 -11.19 8.45 -21.70
CA LEU A 310 -10.09 8.44 -22.65
C LEU A 310 -10.63 8.08 -24.03
N GLN A 311 -10.63 9.06 -24.93
CA GLN A 311 -10.96 8.84 -26.34
C GLN A 311 -9.70 8.82 -27.22
N ILE A 312 -9.51 7.74 -27.99
CA ILE A 312 -8.41 7.57 -28.95
C ILE A 312 -8.98 7.27 -30.34
N THR A 313 -9.16 8.32 -31.14
CA THR A 313 -9.74 8.23 -32.49
C THR A 313 -8.96 9.06 -33.53
N PRO A 314 -7.65 8.86 -33.68
CA PRO A 314 -6.84 9.59 -34.65
C PRO A 314 -7.26 9.24 -36.08
N GLY A 315 -7.18 10.20 -37.01
CA GLY A 315 -7.57 9.97 -38.41
C GLY A 315 -6.74 8.88 -39.10
N SER A 316 -5.42 8.91 -38.97
CA SER A 316 -4.49 7.95 -39.61
C SER A 316 -4.21 6.69 -38.79
N GLY A 317 -4.73 6.59 -37.55
CA GLY A 317 -4.32 5.57 -36.58
C GLY A 317 -3.20 6.08 -35.65
N ILE A 318 -3.06 5.47 -34.47
CA ILE A 318 -1.95 5.71 -33.54
C ILE A 318 -1.33 4.40 -33.06
N GLN A 319 -0.04 4.46 -32.79
CA GLN A 319 0.74 3.38 -32.22
C GLN A 319 1.12 3.73 -30.79
N ILE A 320 0.61 2.97 -29.82
CA ILE A 320 0.83 3.23 -28.39
C ILE A 320 1.65 2.09 -27.82
N ASN A 321 2.71 2.46 -27.12
CA ASN A 321 3.55 1.55 -26.37
C ASN A 321 3.52 1.95 -24.89
N GLY A 322 3.01 1.08 -24.03
CA GLY A 322 2.92 1.34 -22.59
C GLY A 322 1.55 1.07 -22.01
N ARG A 323 1.49 1.14 -20.67
CA ARG A 323 0.28 0.96 -19.88
C ARG A 323 -0.66 2.14 -20.09
N VAL A 324 -1.94 1.86 -20.28
CA VAL A 324 -2.99 2.89 -20.45
C VAL A 324 -3.91 2.82 -19.24
N PHE A 325 -4.23 3.96 -18.67
CA PHE A 325 -5.08 4.06 -17.48
C PHE A 325 -6.13 5.15 -17.66
N THR A 326 -7.39 4.82 -17.42
CA THR A 326 -8.50 5.78 -17.32
C THR A 326 -9.44 5.39 -16.19
N ASN A 327 -9.79 6.37 -15.34
CA ASN A 327 -10.83 6.22 -14.32
C ASN A 327 -12.25 6.28 -14.93
N GLY A 328 -12.39 6.80 -16.15
CA GLY A 328 -13.62 6.80 -16.94
C GLY A 328 -13.68 5.64 -17.94
N ASN A 329 -14.28 5.90 -19.10
CA ASN A 329 -14.42 4.94 -20.20
C ASN A 329 -13.20 4.96 -21.13
N PHE A 330 -12.92 3.83 -21.76
CA PHE A 330 -11.95 3.71 -22.84
C PHE A 330 -12.67 3.61 -24.19
N LEU A 331 -12.64 4.71 -24.95
CA LEU A 331 -13.30 4.85 -26.23
C LEU A 331 -12.23 4.87 -27.33
N THR A 332 -12.02 3.76 -28.03
CA THR A 332 -11.03 3.70 -29.11
C THR A 332 -11.68 3.38 -30.44
N GLY A 333 -11.37 4.15 -31.47
CA GLY A 333 -11.91 3.92 -32.80
C GLY A 333 -10.86 4.17 -33.85
N ASN A 334 -10.91 3.38 -34.92
CA ASN A 334 -10.00 3.31 -36.07
C ASN A 334 -9.26 1.97 -36.09
N GLY A 335 -9.55 1.15 -37.12
CA GLY A 335 -8.93 -0.16 -37.34
C GLY A 335 -7.40 -0.12 -37.52
N ASN A 336 -6.81 1.05 -37.69
CA ASN A 336 -5.35 1.25 -37.78
C ASN A 336 -4.67 1.51 -36.43
N ASN A 337 -5.43 1.68 -35.34
CA ASN A 337 -4.83 1.82 -34.00
C ASN A 337 -4.09 0.54 -33.62
N GLN A 338 -2.95 0.69 -32.93
CA GLN A 338 -2.15 -0.46 -32.49
C GLN A 338 -1.61 -0.26 -31.08
N TYR A 339 -1.96 -1.18 -30.19
CA TYR A 339 -1.55 -1.21 -28.79
C TYR A 339 -0.47 -2.27 -28.61
N PHE A 340 0.78 -1.83 -28.46
CA PHE A 340 1.96 -2.69 -28.34
C PHE A 340 2.23 -3.14 -26.92
N GLN A 341 3.05 -4.19 -26.79
CA GLN A 341 3.75 -4.51 -25.56
C GLN A 341 5.00 -3.63 -25.41
N VAL A 342 5.39 -3.36 -24.16
CA VAL A 342 6.61 -2.61 -23.85
C VAL A 342 7.82 -3.46 -24.14
N SER A 343 8.59 -2.99 -25.13
CA SER A 343 9.88 -3.54 -25.52
C SER A 343 9.78 -4.93 -26.20
N SER A 344 10.93 -5.48 -26.59
CA SER A 344 11.00 -6.81 -27.21
C SER A 344 10.93 -7.91 -26.15
N PRO A 345 10.53 -9.15 -26.51
CA PRO A 345 10.50 -10.28 -25.58
C PRO A 345 11.83 -10.58 -24.86
N GLU A 346 12.96 -10.11 -25.41
CA GLU A 346 14.29 -10.24 -24.81
C GLU A 346 14.64 -9.15 -23.80
N SER A 347 13.76 -8.16 -23.60
CA SER A 347 13.99 -7.01 -22.73
C SER A 347 13.46 -7.22 -21.31
N CYS A 348 14.14 -6.63 -20.33
CA CYS A 348 13.70 -6.58 -18.92
C CYS A 348 12.36 -5.87 -18.72
N TYR A 349 11.96 -5.05 -19.68
CA TYR A 349 10.74 -4.27 -19.63
C TYR A 349 9.55 -4.99 -20.28
N TYR A 350 9.77 -6.15 -20.92
CA TYR A 350 8.71 -6.99 -21.45
C TYR A 350 8.06 -7.78 -20.32
N THR A 351 7.17 -7.09 -19.62
CA THR A 351 6.35 -7.66 -18.56
C THR A 351 4.88 -7.36 -18.86
N GLU A 352 4.01 -8.29 -18.48
CA GLU A 352 2.56 -8.16 -18.61
C GLU A 352 2.05 -6.80 -18.07
N GLU A 353 2.48 -6.43 -16.87
CA GLU A 353 2.01 -5.20 -16.18
C GLU A 353 2.36 -3.91 -16.93
N ASN A 354 3.48 -3.86 -17.64
CA ASN A 354 3.96 -2.63 -18.28
C ASN A 354 3.09 -2.17 -19.44
N SER A 355 2.12 -2.95 -19.86
CA SER A 355 1.31 -2.60 -21.02
C SER A 355 -0.18 -2.87 -20.85
N LYS A 356 -0.62 -3.22 -19.63
CA LYS A 356 -2.05 -3.35 -19.29
C LYS A 356 -2.84 -2.10 -19.68
N ILE A 357 -4.10 -2.31 -20.05
CA ILE A 357 -5.07 -1.24 -20.22
C ILE A 357 -6.06 -1.37 -19.06
N VAL A 358 -6.12 -0.35 -18.20
CA VAL A 358 -6.95 -0.35 -16.99
C VAL A 358 -8.03 0.70 -17.15
N VAL A 359 -9.29 0.28 -17.05
CA VAL A 359 -10.47 1.08 -17.36
C VAL A 359 -11.45 1.01 -16.20
N GLY A 360 -11.69 2.15 -15.53
CA GLY A 360 -12.67 2.28 -14.45
C GLY A 360 -14.12 2.04 -14.92
N GLY A 361 -14.46 2.63 -16.06
CA GLY A 361 -15.75 2.55 -16.72
C GLY A 361 -15.87 1.36 -17.67
N ASN A 362 -16.28 1.65 -18.90
CA ASN A 362 -16.55 0.68 -19.96
C ASN A 362 -15.59 0.85 -21.14
N MET A 363 -15.50 -0.19 -21.96
CA MET A 363 -14.76 -0.18 -23.23
C MET A 363 -15.74 -0.14 -24.40
N ALA A 364 -15.57 0.82 -25.30
CA ALA A 364 -16.37 0.92 -26.52
C ALA A 364 -15.53 1.39 -27.71
N PHE A 365 -16.10 1.28 -28.91
CA PHE A 365 -15.36 1.46 -30.14
C PHE A 365 -15.87 2.54 -31.06
N ALA A 366 -15.81 3.81 -30.68
CA ALA A 366 -15.83 4.94 -31.61
C ALA A 366 -15.46 6.22 -30.85
N ARG A 367 -15.84 7.37 -31.42
CA ARG A 367 -15.83 8.65 -30.71
C ARG A 367 -17.09 8.77 -29.84
N VAL A 368 -17.01 9.57 -28.78
CA VAL A 368 -18.14 9.82 -27.86
C VAL A 368 -19.32 10.55 -28.52
N ASP A 369 -19.17 11.13 -29.71
CA ASP A 369 -20.24 11.82 -30.45
C ASP A 369 -20.85 10.95 -31.55
N GLN A 370 -20.63 9.64 -31.53
CA GLN A 370 -21.10 8.70 -32.55
C GLN A 370 -22.10 7.71 -31.96
N ASP A 371 -23.13 7.42 -32.74
CA ASP A 371 -24.20 6.45 -32.48
C ASP A 371 -23.91 5.07 -33.09
N GLU A 372 -22.77 4.91 -33.77
CA GLU A 372 -22.34 3.66 -34.40
C GLU A 372 -20.95 3.21 -33.90
N ASP A 373 -20.82 1.91 -33.64
CA ASP A 373 -19.53 1.28 -33.34
C ASP A 373 -18.68 1.06 -34.61
N LYS A 374 -17.37 1.19 -34.44
CA LYS A 374 -16.32 0.91 -35.41
C LYS A 374 -15.38 -0.17 -34.85
N ASP A 375 -14.35 -0.53 -35.61
CA ASP A 375 -13.28 -1.38 -35.07
C ASP A 375 -12.26 -0.54 -34.29
N GLY A 376 -11.75 -1.11 -33.20
CA GLY A 376 -10.82 -0.47 -32.26
C GLY A 376 -9.34 -0.65 -32.60
N GLY A 377 -9.02 -1.36 -33.69
CA GLY A 377 -7.66 -1.59 -34.14
C GLY A 377 -7.10 -2.95 -33.74
N LYS A 378 -5.83 -2.98 -33.32
CA LYS A 378 -5.10 -4.20 -32.95
C LYS A 378 -4.47 -4.07 -31.57
N ILE A 379 -4.51 -5.14 -30.81
CA ILE A 379 -3.89 -5.25 -29.49
C ILE A 379 -2.89 -6.40 -29.46
N HIS A 380 -1.73 -6.16 -28.88
CA HIS A 380 -0.72 -7.18 -28.67
C HIS A 380 -0.92 -7.77 -27.27
N LEU A 381 -1.21 -9.07 -27.18
CA LEU A 381 -1.30 -9.83 -25.94
C LEU A 381 0.08 -10.34 -25.51
N PHE A 382 0.31 -10.36 -24.20
CA PHE A 382 1.55 -10.79 -23.57
C PHE A 382 1.65 -12.30 -23.66
N ASN A 383 2.77 -12.81 -24.15
CA ASN A 383 2.93 -14.24 -24.48
C ASN A 383 4.10 -14.88 -23.74
N GLY A 384 4.29 -14.52 -22.47
CA GLY A 384 5.37 -15.05 -21.63
C GLY A 384 6.75 -14.65 -22.16
N GLU A 385 7.54 -15.62 -22.62
CA GLU A 385 8.84 -15.36 -23.24
C GLU A 385 8.79 -15.24 -24.78
N GLY A 386 7.63 -15.51 -25.38
CA GLY A 386 7.43 -15.51 -26.83
C GLY A 386 7.09 -14.13 -27.40
N ALA A 387 7.02 -14.06 -28.74
CA ALA A 387 6.52 -12.86 -29.42
C ALA A 387 5.04 -12.59 -29.04
N PRO A 388 4.63 -11.32 -28.90
CA PRO A 388 3.25 -10.97 -28.57
C PRO A 388 2.27 -11.54 -29.59
N ALA A 389 1.14 -12.07 -29.11
CA ALA A 389 0.05 -12.47 -29.99
C ALA A 389 -0.77 -11.23 -30.40
N VAL A 390 -0.99 -11.02 -31.70
CA VAL A 390 -1.74 -9.85 -32.18
C VAL A 390 -3.20 -10.24 -32.40
N VAL A 391 -4.09 -9.54 -31.72
CA VAL A 391 -5.55 -9.73 -31.79
C VAL A 391 -6.20 -8.46 -32.31
N GLU A 392 -7.24 -8.59 -33.13
CA GLU A 392 -8.04 -7.45 -33.60
C GLU A 392 -9.10 -7.09 -32.57
N LEU A 393 -9.23 -5.81 -32.27
CA LEU A 393 -10.31 -5.25 -31.46
C LEU A 393 -11.50 -4.97 -32.37
N LYS A 394 -12.46 -5.89 -32.40
CA LYS A 394 -13.64 -5.80 -33.26
C LYS A 394 -14.76 -5.09 -32.52
N LYS A 395 -15.67 -4.45 -33.25
CA LYS A 395 -16.83 -3.75 -32.68
C LYS A 395 -17.64 -4.55 -31.64
N ASN A 396 -17.67 -5.87 -31.73
CA ASN A 396 -18.43 -6.73 -30.81
C ASN A 396 -17.69 -7.04 -29.50
N ASP A 397 -16.40 -6.70 -29.38
CA ASP A 397 -15.58 -6.93 -28.18
C ASP A 397 -15.82 -5.85 -27.09
N LYS A 398 -16.81 -4.97 -27.30
CA LYS A 398 -17.19 -3.89 -26.38
C LYS A 398 -17.82 -4.44 -25.11
N SER A 399 -17.70 -3.72 -24.00
CA SER A 399 -18.18 -4.22 -22.69
C SER A 399 -19.68 -4.05 -22.45
N VAL A 400 -20.32 -3.13 -23.17
CA VAL A 400 -21.75 -2.82 -23.06
C VAL A 400 -22.40 -2.66 -24.44
N ASN A 401 -23.72 -2.86 -24.52
CA ASN A 401 -24.45 -2.94 -25.80
C ASN A 401 -24.75 -1.59 -26.43
N GLN A 402 -24.80 -0.52 -25.64
CA GLN A 402 -25.09 0.83 -26.10
C GLN A 402 -24.03 1.37 -27.07
N PRO A 403 -24.39 2.41 -27.85
CA PRO A 403 -23.43 3.12 -28.68
C PRO A 403 -22.52 4.08 -27.86
N PRO A 404 -21.37 4.50 -28.41
CA PRO A 404 -20.38 5.34 -27.71
C PRO A 404 -20.92 6.66 -27.15
N ASN A 405 -21.90 7.29 -27.81
CA ASN A 405 -22.55 8.52 -27.33
C ASN A 405 -23.41 8.36 -26.08
N GLU A 406 -23.90 7.16 -25.79
CA GLU A 406 -24.60 6.87 -24.55
C GLU A 406 -23.63 6.40 -23.45
N ILE A 407 -22.52 5.76 -23.82
CA ILE A 407 -21.53 5.22 -22.87
C ILE A 407 -20.72 6.32 -22.20
N GLY A 408 -20.41 7.40 -22.94
CA GLY A 408 -19.60 8.51 -22.46
C GLY A 408 -20.10 9.10 -21.13
N ASN A 409 -19.20 9.53 -20.26
CA ASN A 409 -19.54 10.10 -18.96
C ASN A 409 -19.97 11.57 -19.07
N ASN A 410 -21.11 11.89 -18.47
CA ASN A 410 -21.61 13.24 -18.25
C ASN A 410 -21.03 13.81 -16.93
N SER A 411 -19.89 14.48 -17.01
CA SER A 411 -19.21 15.07 -15.84
C SER A 411 -20.03 16.14 -15.12
N GLN A 412 -20.94 16.84 -15.83
CA GLN A 412 -21.83 17.83 -15.22
C GLN A 412 -22.88 17.16 -14.34
N ALA A 413 -23.51 16.08 -14.82
CA ALA A 413 -24.47 15.29 -14.06
C ALA A 413 -23.80 14.62 -12.85
N PHE A 414 -22.59 14.10 -13.01
CA PHE A 414 -21.81 13.56 -11.89
C PHE A 414 -21.50 14.63 -10.84
N THR A 415 -21.03 15.81 -11.25
CA THR A 415 -20.77 16.92 -10.32
C THR A 415 -22.03 17.37 -9.60
N ALA A 416 -23.16 17.50 -10.30
CA ALA A 416 -24.44 17.84 -9.69
C ALA A 416 -24.88 16.80 -8.64
N ARG A 417 -24.64 15.51 -8.91
CA ARG A 417 -24.92 14.40 -7.97
C ARG A 417 -24.07 14.51 -6.71
N ILE A 418 -22.77 14.75 -6.85
CA ILE A 418 -21.86 14.95 -5.71
C ILE A 418 -22.28 16.17 -4.89
N ASN A 419 -22.57 17.30 -5.54
CA ASN A 419 -23.02 18.51 -4.86
C ASN A 419 -24.31 18.27 -4.06
N ALA A 420 -25.27 17.54 -4.63
CA ALA A 420 -26.51 17.19 -3.93
C ALA A 420 -26.25 16.32 -2.67
N LEU A 421 -25.37 15.31 -2.76
CA LEU A 421 -24.95 14.49 -1.61
C LEU A 421 -24.27 15.33 -0.53
N VAL A 422 -23.33 16.19 -0.94
CA VAL A 422 -22.59 17.07 -0.03
C VAL A 422 -23.55 18.05 0.64
N THR A 423 -24.44 18.71 -0.09
CA THR A 423 -25.41 19.66 0.48
C THR A 423 -26.35 18.99 1.47
N ASP A 424 -26.90 17.81 1.14
CA ASP A 424 -27.78 17.08 2.08
C ASP A 424 -27.04 16.72 3.37
N GLN A 425 -25.84 16.16 3.27
CA GLN A 425 -25.04 15.79 4.43
C GLN A 425 -24.55 17.02 5.22
N PHE A 426 -24.21 18.10 4.52
CA PHE A 426 -23.79 19.34 5.16
C PHE A 426 -24.91 19.90 6.06
N ASN A 427 -26.15 19.84 5.59
CA ASN A 427 -27.35 20.29 6.32
C ASN A 427 -27.70 19.41 7.54
N LYS A 428 -27.30 18.13 7.57
CA LYS A 428 -27.49 17.23 8.73
C LYS A 428 -26.53 17.52 9.90
N GLY A 429 -25.45 18.26 9.64
CA GLY A 429 -24.48 18.70 10.64
C GLY A 429 -23.35 17.71 10.95
N GLU A 430 -22.27 18.24 11.53
CA GLU A 430 -20.97 17.56 11.74
C GLU A 430 -21.06 16.25 12.52
N GLY A 431 -22.02 16.12 13.44
CA GLY A 431 -22.17 14.92 14.28
C GLY A 431 -22.44 13.64 13.48
N THR A 432 -23.01 13.79 12.28
CA THR A 432 -23.37 12.68 11.39
C THR A 432 -22.28 12.31 10.39
N ASP A 433 -21.19 13.07 10.33
CA ASP A 433 -20.11 12.83 9.39
C ASP A 433 -19.27 11.58 9.79
N PRO A 434 -18.73 10.84 8.80
CA PRO A 434 -17.78 9.76 9.03
C PRO A 434 -16.51 10.24 9.73
N GLU A 435 -15.84 9.34 10.45
CA GLU A 435 -14.59 9.68 11.14
C GLU A 435 -13.49 10.08 10.14
N GLU A 436 -13.43 9.41 8.98
CA GLU A 436 -12.51 9.79 7.87
C GLU A 436 -12.69 11.26 7.43
N VAL A 437 -13.92 11.78 7.44
CA VAL A 437 -14.21 13.15 7.03
C VAL A 437 -13.85 14.10 8.17
N LYS A 438 -14.24 13.79 9.41
CA LYS A 438 -13.91 14.55 10.62
C LYS A 438 -12.42 14.80 10.77
N GLU A 439 -11.61 13.76 10.56
CA GLU A 439 -10.14 13.86 10.65
C GLU A 439 -9.55 14.92 9.70
N ARG A 440 -10.19 15.18 8.55
CA ARG A 440 -9.69 16.14 7.56
C ARG A 440 -9.97 17.59 7.95
N TYR A 441 -11.07 17.87 8.65
CA TYR A 441 -11.46 19.24 9.01
C TYR A 441 -11.32 19.59 10.50
N LYS A 442 -11.14 18.62 11.41
CA LYS A 442 -11.09 18.84 12.87
C LYS A 442 -10.05 19.85 13.37
N LYS A 443 -9.02 20.14 12.56
CA LYS A 443 -7.95 21.10 12.88
C LYS A 443 -8.30 22.54 12.55
N PHE A 444 -9.37 22.77 11.80
CA PHE A 444 -9.80 24.09 11.37
C PHE A 444 -10.94 24.60 12.25
N THR A 445 -11.14 25.93 12.27
CA THR A 445 -12.16 26.61 13.07
C THR A 445 -12.73 27.80 12.31
N GLY A 446 -13.97 28.19 12.59
CA GLY A 446 -14.63 29.33 11.94
C GLY A 446 -14.94 29.05 10.46
N ASP A 447 -14.92 30.08 9.61
CA ASP A 447 -15.30 29.98 8.19
C ASP A 447 -14.47 28.97 7.38
N GLU A 448 -13.24 28.66 7.83
CA GLU A 448 -12.39 27.67 7.20
C GLU A 448 -12.86 26.24 7.49
N LEU A 449 -13.51 26.00 8.63
CA LEU A 449 -14.06 24.69 8.98
C LEU A 449 -15.09 24.25 7.94
N ASP A 450 -16.02 25.12 7.58
CA ASP A 450 -17.09 24.81 6.64
C ASP A 450 -16.56 24.49 5.24
N LYS A 451 -15.56 25.26 4.77
CA LYS A 451 -14.88 25.01 3.49
C LYS A 451 -14.16 23.67 3.47
N GLN A 452 -13.40 23.37 4.52
CA GLN A 452 -12.64 22.13 4.62
C GLN A 452 -13.55 20.92 4.82
N ARG A 453 -14.65 21.08 5.57
CA ARG A 453 -15.70 20.07 5.70
C ARG A 453 -16.35 19.78 4.35
N ASN A 454 -16.69 20.82 3.58
CA ASN A 454 -17.28 20.66 2.24
C ASN A 454 -16.32 19.89 1.30
N LYS A 455 -15.04 20.30 1.22
CA LYS A 455 -14.01 19.60 0.42
C LYS A 455 -13.79 18.15 0.86
N ALA A 456 -13.83 17.89 2.17
CA ALA A 456 -13.71 16.55 2.74
C ALA A 456 -14.91 15.66 2.35
N LEU A 457 -16.14 16.17 2.45
CA LEU A 457 -17.36 15.47 2.02
C LEU A 457 -17.39 15.24 0.51
N GLU A 458 -16.98 16.22 -0.29
CA GLU A 458 -16.86 16.09 -1.75
C GLU A 458 -15.92 14.94 -2.10
N THR A 459 -14.74 14.91 -1.49
CA THR A 459 -13.77 13.83 -1.70
C THR A 459 -14.33 12.48 -1.26
N TYR A 460 -15.01 12.44 -0.11
CA TYR A 460 -15.61 11.23 0.44
C TYR A 460 -16.66 10.63 -0.49
N PHE A 461 -17.58 11.45 -1.01
CA PHE A 461 -18.64 11.01 -1.90
C PHE A 461 -18.13 10.72 -3.31
N LYS A 462 -17.12 11.45 -3.83
CA LYS A 462 -16.49 11.14 -5.12
C LYS A 462 -15.92 9.71 -5.15
N ASP A 463 -15.27 9.27 -4.08
CA ASP A 463 -14.69 7.93 -4.01
C ASP A 463 -15.75 6.81 -3.96
N ARG A 464 -16.99 7.13 -3.58
CA ARG A 464 -18.07 6.18 -3.28
C ARG A 464 -19.26 6.25 -4.25
N THR A 465 -19.22 7.17 -5.20
CA THR A 465 -20.31 7.40 -6.17
C THR A 465 -19.82 7.02 -7.56
N ARG A 466 -20.60 6.21 -8.28
CA ARG A 466 -20.32 5.87 -9.68
C ARG A 466 -20.49 7.09 -10.59
N ARG A 467 -19.76 7.10 -11.71
CA ARG A 467 -19.93 8.11 -12.77
C ARG A 467 -21.29 7.95 -13.47
N VAL A 468 -21.74 9.04 -14.10
CA VAL A 468 -23.05 9.12 -14.78
C VAL A 468 -22.82 9.08 -16.29
N PRO A 469 -23.29 8.06 -17.01
CA PRO A 469 -23.20 8.03 -18.47
C PRO A 469 -24.28 8.91 -19.11
N TYR A 470 -24.05 9.34 -20.36
CA TYR A 470 -25.02 10.11 -21.15
C TYR A 470 -26.31 9.32 -21.44
N GLY A 471 -26.25 7.99 -21.47
CA GLY A 471 -27.43 7.14 -21.57
C GLY A 471 -28.38 7.24 -20.35
N GLU A 472 -27.86 7.60 -19.18
CA GLU A 472 -28.67 7.83 -17.97
C GLU A 472 -29.17 9.27 -17.88
N VAL A 473 -28.28 10.23 -18.12
CA VAL A 473 -28.61 11.66 -18.13
C VAL A 473 -28.04 12.30 -19.39
N GLY A 474 -28.94 12.51 -20.37
CA GLY A 474 -28.61 13.12 -21.65
C GLY A 474 -28.14 14.58 -21.53
N PRO A 475 -27.42 15.09 -22.53
CA PRO A 475 -26.92 16.47 -22.55
C PRO A 475 -28.03 17.54 -22.59
N GLU A 476 -29.26 17.16 -22.97
CA GLU A 476 -30.44 18.03 -23.01
C GLU A 476 -31.09 18.29 -21.64
N VAL A 477 -30.67 17.56 -20.59
CA VAL A 477 -31.24 17.72 -19.25
C VAL A 477 -30.66 18.98 -18.60
N ASP A 478 -31.52 19.96 -18.31
CA ASP A 478 -31.16 21.11 -17.50
C ASP A 478 -31.08 20.71 -16.02
N LEU A 479 -29.84 20.53 -15.54
CA LEU A 479 -29.53 20.15 -14.16
C LEU A 479 -29.73 21.30 -13.15
N ALA A 480 -29.89 22.54 -13.60
CA ALA A 480 -30.22 23.66 -12.72
C ALA A 480 -31.74 23.69 -12.42
N GLU A 481 -32.57 23.41 -13.43
CA GLU A 481 -34.01 23.28 -13.25
C GLU A 481 -34.41 21.94 -12.64
N ASN A 482 -33.66 20.87 -12.95
CA ASN A 482 -33.91 19.50 -12.49
C ASN A 482 -32.69 18.93 -11.74
N PRO A 483 -32.37 19.48 -10.56
CA PRO A 483 -31.25 18.99 -9.77
C PRO A 483 -31.50 17.55 -9.30
N PRO A 484 -30.45 16.71 -9.23
CA PRO A 484 -30.59 15.34 -8.76
C PRO A 484 -31.03 15.31 -7.29
N ASN A 485 -32.02 14.48 -6.98
CA ASN A 485 -32.50 14.30 -5.62
C ASN A 485 -31.62 13.30 -4.86
N ALA A 486 -30.84 13.79 -3.90
CA ALA A 486 -29.95 12.97 -3.08
C ALA A 486 -30.67 12.43 -1.85
N THR A 487 -30.60 11.12 -1.63
CA THR A 487 -31.03 10.47 -0.39
C THR A 487 -29.91 9.62 0.23
N PRO A 488 -28.85 10.25 0.81
CA PRO A 488 -27.78 9.53 1.50
C PRO A 488 -28.34 8.59 2.57
N GLN A 489 -27.76 7.40 2.67
CA GLN A 489 -28.13 6.35 3.61
C GLN A 489 -27.05 6.19 4.68
N GLY A 490 -27.43 5.66 5.85
CA GLY A 490 -26.48 5.49 6.96
C GLY A 490 -26.08 6.82 7.62
N ASN A 491 -25.26 6.73 8.67
CA ASN A 491 -24.67 7.85 9.41
C ASN A 491 -23.29 7.44 9.90
N GLY A 492 -22.42 8.41 10.21
CA GLY A 492 -21.06 8.10 10.67
C GLY A 492 -20.31 7.31 9.60
N ASP A 493 -19.65 6.23 9.99
CA ASP A 493 -18.84 5.43 9.05
C ASP A 493 -19.68 4.63 8.04
N ASP A 494 -20.97 4.43 8.31
CA ASP A 494 -21.93 3.79 7.38
C ASP A 494 -22.51 4.76 6.34
N LEU A 495 -22.21 6.07 6.45
CA LEU A 495 -22.75 7.09 5.56
C LEU A 495 -22.38 6.78 4.10
N ARG A 496 -23.37 6.76 3.22
CA ARG A 496 -23.15 6.39 1.82
C ARG A 496 -24.16 7.04 0.89
N PRO A 497 -23.84 7.16 -0.41
CA PRO A 497 -24.85 7.48 -1.42
C PRO A 497 -25.98 6.44 -1.44
N GLN A 498 -27.10 6.78 -2.06
CA GLN A 498 -28.13 5.77 -2.36
C GLN A 498 -27.58 4.67 -3.28
N ASN A 499 -28.08 3.43 -3.13
CA ASN A 499 -27.53 2.24 -3.80
C ASN A 499 -27.36 2.42 -5.32
N ASP A 500 -28.35 3.02 -5.99
CA ASP A 500 -28.32 3.23 -7.45
C ASP A 500 -27.20 4.18 -7.89
N TRP A 501 -26.63 4.96 -6.97
CA TRP A 501 -25.51 5.87 -7.18
C TRP A 501 -24.16 5.27 -6.75
N ILE A 502 -24.16 4.11 -6.09
CA ILE A 502 -22.94 3.34 -5.78
C ILE A 502 -22.76 2.25 -6.84
N PHE A 503 -23.80 1.49 -7.12
CA PHE A 503 -23.75 0.31 -7.97
C PHE A 503 -24.16 0.65 -9.40
N PRO A 504 -23.28 0.47 -10.40
CA PRO A 504 -23.70 0.60 -11.80
C PRO A 504 -24.69 -0.50 -12.20
N TYR A 505 -24.57 -1.67 -11.56
CA TYR A 505 -25.49 -2.79 -11.69
C TYR A 505 -25.77 -3.34 -10.30
N ASP A 506 -27.03 -3.60 -10.00
CA ASP A 506 -27.48 -4.16 -8.73
C ASP A 506 -26.72 -5.48 -8.44
N PRO A 507 -26.02 -5.58 -7.29
CA PRO A 507 -25.22 -6.76 -6.95
C PRO A 507 -26.06 -8.02 -6.70
N ASP A 508 -27.36 -7.90 -6.40
CA ASP A 508 -28.23 -9.03 -6.08
C ASP A 508 -28.90 -9.63 -7.32
N ASN A 509 -29.14 -8.82 -8.35
CA ASN A 509 -29.92 -9.24 -9.52
C ASN A 509 -29.38 -8.76 -10.89
N GLY A 510 -28.28 -8.03 -10.93
CA GLY A 510 -27.64 -7.57 -12.17
C GLY A 510 -28.43 -6.54 -12.98
N THR A 511 -29.49 -5.95 -12.43
CA THR A 511 -30.25 -4.87 -13.10
C THR A 511 -29.39 -3.63 -13.23
N SER A 512 -29.46 -2.97 -14.39
CA SER A 512 -28.70 -1.74 -14.63
C SER A 512 -29.30 -0.57 -13.86
N ASN A 513 -28.44 0.20 -13.19
CA ASN A 513 -28.80 1.46 -12.55
C ASN A 513 -28.32 2.69 -13.36
N ASN A 514 -27.60 2.45 -14.46
CA ASN A 514 -26.96 3.48 -15.26
C ASN A 514 -27.40 3.46 -16.73
N GLU A 515 -28.49 2.77 -17.03
CA GLU A 515 -29.07 2.57 -18.38
C GLU A 515 -28.13 1.85 -19.37
N LEU A 516 -26.94 1.40 -18.94
CA LEU A 516 -26.03 0.60 -19.75
C LEU A 516 -26.31 -0.89 -19.52
N THR A 517 -26.29 -1.69 -20.59
CA THR A 517 -26.51 -3.13 -20.55
C THR A 517 -25.19 -3.83 -20.85
N LEU A 518 -24.72 -4.69 -19.94
CA LEU A 518 -23.54 -5.52 -20.16
C LEU A 518 -23.68 -6.37 -21.43
N ASN A 519 -22.63 -6.44 -22.23
CA ASN A 519 -22.59 -7.23 -23.46
C ASN A 519 -22.39 -8.72 -23.13
N ILE A 520 -23.48 -9.36 -22.69
CA ILE A 520 -23.50 -10.77 -22.29
C ILE A 520 -24.14 -11.60 -23.41
N ASN A 521 -23.39 -12.57 -23.92
CA ASN A 521 -23.89 -13.56 -24.87
C ASN A 521 -23.91 -14.95 -24.20
N GLY A 522 -25.10 -15.54 -24.06
CA GLY A 522 -25.27 -16.75 -23.26
C GLY A 522 -24.91 -16.48 -21.80
N ASN A 523 -23.84 -17.09 -21.29
CA ASN A 523 -23.29 -16.86 -19.93
C ASN A 523 -21.93 -16.11 -19.96
N LYS A 524 -21.47 -15.64 -21.12
CA LYS A 524 -20.14 -15.04 -21.27
C LYS A 524 -20.25 -13.54 -21.49
N LEU A 525 -19.35 -12.78 -20.90
CA LEU A 525 -19.30 -11.33 -21.00
C LEU A 525 -18.18 -10.91 -21.94
N SER A 526 -18.45 -9.92 -22.80
CA SER A 526 -17.43 -9.31 -23.65
C SER A 526 -16.71 -8.16 -22.93
N PRO A 527 -15.41 -7.91 -23.20
CA PRO A 527 -14.51 -8.80 -23.93
C PRO A 527 -14.29 -10.11 -23.17
N ALA A 528 -14.00 -11.17 -23.92
CA ALA A 528 -13.68 -12.49 -23.37
C ALA A 528 -12.51 -12.38 -22.39
N ALA A 529 -12.55 -13.14 -21.30
CA ALA A 529 -11.53 -13.08 -20.26
C ALA A 529 -11.27 -14.45 -19.61
N THR A 530 -10.04 -14.63 -19.16
CA THR A 530 -9.56 -15.76 -18.38
C THR A 530 -9.71 -15.47 -16.89
N GLU A 531 -10.05 -16.49 -16.11
CA GLU A 531 -10.00 -16.36 -14.64
C GLU A 531 -8.58 -15.97 -14.16
N PRO A 532 -8.41 -15.00 -13.25
CA PRO A 532 -7.09 -14.45 -12.91
C PRO A 532 -6.05 -15.47 -12.42
N SER A 533 -6.45 -16.44 -11.59
CA SER A 533 -5.54 -17.46 -11.06
C SER A 533 -5.06 -18.41 -12.15
N LYS A 534 -5.97 -18.79 -13.06
CA LYS A 534 -5.66 -19.59 -14.25
C LYS A 534 -4.71 -18.84 -15.18
N GLN A 535 -4.99 -17.57 -15.45
CA GLN A 535 -4.14 -16.72 -16.27
C GLN A 535 -2.72 -16.60 -15.68
N GLN A 536 -2.63 -16.40 -14.36
CA GLN A 536 -1.36 -16.34 -13.65
C GLN A 536 -0.57 -17.67 -13.74
N GLY A 537 -1.26 -18.81 -13.67
CA GLY A 537 -0.66 -20.14 -13.84
C GLY A 537 -0.11 -20.39 -15.25
N GLU A 538 -0.78 -19.86 -16.28
CA GLU A 538 -0.32 -19.95 -17.68
C GLU A 538 0.81 -18.96 -17.99
N GLY A 539 0.94 -17.88 -17.22
CA GLY A 539 2.00 -16.88 -17.37
C GLY A 539 1.91 -16.05 -18.66
N LYS A 540 0.72 -15.95 -19.25
CA LYS A 540 0.44 -15.21 -20.50
C LYS A 540 -1.00 -14.72 -20.55
N GLU A 541 -1.26 -13.72 -21.38
CA GLU A 541 -2.60 -13.24 -21.71
C GLU A 541 -3.17 -14.11 -22.85
N LEU A 542 -4.36 -14.69 -22.63
CA LEU A 542 -5.05 -15.56 -23.59
C LEU A 542 -6.14 -14.80 -24.35
N GLU A 543 -6.84 -13.92 -23.66
CA GLU A 543 -8.00 -13.19 -24.17
C GLU A 543 -7.82 -11.66 -24.03
N ILE A 544 -8.64 -10.89 -24.76
CA ILE A 544 -8.59 -9.41 -24.72
C ILE A 544 -8.85 -8.88 -23.31
N GLY A 545 -9.77 -9.48 -22.56
CA GLY A 545 -10.11 -9.09 -21.19
C GLY A 545 -9.02 -9.39 -20.17
N ASP A 546 -8.02 -10.21 -20.52
CA ASP A 546 -6.82 -10.35 -19.70
C ASP A 546 -5.98 -9.08 -19.80
N ARG A 547 -5.89 -8.52 -21.01
CA ARG A 547 -5.12 -7.31 -21.32
C ARG A 547 -5.83 -6.02 -20.92
N VAL A 548 -7.14 -5.97 -21.10
CA VAL A 548 -7.99 -4.81 -20.80
C VAL A 548 -8.84 -5.11 -19.57
N LEU A 549 -8.42 -4.60 -18.43
CA LEU A 549 -9.13 -4.75 -17.16
C LEU A 549 -10.23 -3.70 -17.06
N ILE A 550 -11.49 -4.13 -16.90
CA ILE A 550 -12.67 -3.27 -16.99
C ILE A 550 -13.47 -3.32 -15.68
N GLY A 551 -13.62 -2.16 -15.04
CA GLY A 551 -14.35 -1.97 -13.79
C GLY A 551 -15.87 -1.83 -13.96
N HIS A 552 -16.35 -1.64 -15.20
CA HIS A 552 -17.77 -1.49 -15.55
C HIS A 552 -18.48 -0.38 -14.78
N GLY A 553 -17.75 0.68 -14.44
CA GLY A 553 -18.27 1.85 -13.73
C GLY A 553 -18.35 1.71 -12.21
N LEU A 554 -17.71 0.68 -11.62
CA LEU A 554 -17.58 0.61 -10.17
C LEU A 554 -16.78 1.80 -9.62
N PRO A 555 -17.25 2.46 -8.54
CA PRO A 555 -16.49 3.52 -7.88
C PRO A 555 -15.25 2.97 -7.20
N ALA A 556 -14.36 3.86 -6.72
CA ALA A 556 -13.14 3.47 -6.03
C ALA A 556 -13.40 2.67 -4.74
N ARG A 557 -14.53 2.96 -4.07
CA ARG A 557 -15.04 2.21 -2.93
C ARG A 557 -16.52 1.92 -3.12
N TRP A 558 -16.92 0.67 -3.05
CA TRP A 558 -18.32 0.24 -3.18
C TRP A 558 -18.80 -0.44 -1.90
N TRP A 559 -20.10 -0.34 -1.59
CA TRP A 559 -20.66 -0.88 -0.36
C TRP A 559 -20.93 -2.39 -0.52
N ASP A 560 -20.36 -3.24 0.33
CA ASP A 560 -20.70 -4.66 0.36
C ASP A 560 -21.78 -4.91 1.42
N ASN A 561 -22.98 -5.26 0.94
CA ASN A 561 -24.13 -5.57 1.80
C ASN A 561 -23.87 -6.75 2.74
N THR A 562 -23.00 -7.69 2.36
CA THR A 562 -22.67 -8.87 3.16
C THR A 562 -21.68 -8.52 4.26
N ALA A 563 -20.64 -7.76 3.92
CA ALA A 563 -19.64 -7.31 4.89
C ALA A 563 -20.16 -6.18 5.80
N GLY A 564 -21.12 -5.39 5.32
CA GLY A 564 -21.59 -4.19 6.00
C GLY A 564 -20.53 -3.08 6.03
N ASP A 565 -19.67 -3.02 5.01
CA ASP A 565 -18.56 -2.06 4.93
C ASP A 565 -18.18 -1.75 3.47
N PHE A 566 -17.44 -0.66 3.25
CA PHE A 566 -16.90 -0.28 1.97
C PHE A 566 -15.71 -1.14 1.56
N GLN A 567 -15.77 -1.65 0.34
CA GLN A 567 -14.76 -2.49 -0.28
C GLN A 567 -13.98 -1.73 -1.36
N GLY A 568 -12.67 -1.99 -1.46
CA GLY A 568 -11.75 -1.32 -2.40
C GLY A 568 -11.31 -2.17 -3.60
N ALA A 569 -10.17 -1.79 -4.21
CA ALA A 569 -9.62 -2.35 -5.46
C ALA A 569 -9.39 -3.87 -5.52
N ARG A 570 -9.32 -4.55 -4.38
CA ARG A 570 -9.08 -6.00 -4.33
C ARG A 570 -10.33 -6.84 -4.13
N ALA A 571 -11.43 -6.22 -3.71
CA ALA A 571 -12.64 -6.95 -3.40
C ALA A 571 -13.38 -7.33 -4.70
N PRO A 572 -13.65 -8.63 -4.92
CA PRO A 572 -14.43 -9.07 -6.06
C PRO A 572 -15.91 -8.74 -5.86
N GLN A 573 -16.57 -8.32 -6.94
CA GLN A 573 -18.02 -8.25 -7.04
C GLN A 573 -18.45 -9.15 -8.20
N ASP A 574 -19.32 -10.11 -7.92
CA ASP A 574 -19.86 -11.01 -8.94
C ASP A 574 -20.59 -10.23 -10.04
N VAL A 575 -20.40 -10.68 -11.28
CA VAL A 575 -21.14 -10.14 -12.43
C VAL A 575 -22.36 -11.00 -12.67
N LEU A 576 -23.52 -10.37 -12.63
CA LEU A 576 -24.81 -11.01 -12.85
C LEU A 576 -25.47 -10.49 -14.12
N LYS A 577 -26.28 -11.35 -14.73
CA LYS A 577 -27.27 -10.95 -15.73
C LYS A 577 -28.44 -10.28 -15.04
N SER A 578 -29.11 -9.38 -15.76
CA SER A 578 -30.42 -8.88 -15.33
C SER A 578 -31.36 -10.05 -15.01
N GLY A 579 -31.93 -10.03 -13.81
CA GLY A 579 -32.75 -11.10 -13.26
C GLY A 579 -31.98 -12.15 -12.42
N GLY A 580 -30.69 -11.94 -12.14
CA GLY A 580 -29.90 -12.73 -11.18
C GLY A 580 -29.21 -13.98 -11.75
N GLY A 581 -29.07 -14.10 -13.07
CA GLY A 581 -28.35 -15.22 -13.68
C GLY A 581 -26.84 -15.07 -13.58
N ASN A 582 -26.10 -16.15 -13.32
CA ASN A 582 -24.63 -16.09 -13.25
C ASN A 582 -24.00 -15.80 -14.62
N VAL A 583 -22.93 -15.01 -14.60
CA VAL A 583 -21.97 -14.85 -15.70
C VAL A 583 -20.71 -15.65 -15.37
N GLU A 584 -20.07 -16.21 -16.39
CA GLU A 584 -18.93 -17.11 -16.25
C GLU A 584 -17.70 -16.61 -17.00
N TRP A 585 -16.51 -17.03 -16.56
CA TRP A 585 -15.26 -16.80 -17.29
C TRP A 585 -15.24 -17.59 -18.59
N ASP A 586 -14.67 -17.00 -19.65
CA ASP A 586 -14.50 -17.68 -20.94
C ASP A 586 -13.51 -18.84 -20.82
N ILE A 587 -12.45 -18.64 -20.05
CA ILE A 587 -11.50 -19.67 -19.64
C ILE A 587 -11.58 -19.84 -18.13
N ALA A 588 -12.09 -21.01 -17.72
CA ALA A 588 -12.45 -21.33 -16.34
C ALA A 588 -11.22 -21.64 -15.45
N PRO A 589 -11.36 -21.52 -14.11
CA PRO A 589 -10.34 -21.97 -13.18
C PRO A 589 -10.16 -23.49 -13.21
N ASP A 590 -8.98 -23.98 -12.80
CA ASP A 590 -8.70 -25.42 -12.73
C ASP A 590 -9.52 -26.13 -11.62
N GLN A 591 -9.94 -25.39 -10.59
CA GLN A 591 -10.78 -25.84 -9.47
C GLN A 591 -11.67 -24.68 -8.98
N GLY A 592 -12.92 -24.96 -8.59
CA GLY A 592 -13.83 -23.97 -7.98
C GLY A 592 -15.00 -23.55 -8.88
N GLU A 593 -15.73 -22.53 -8.42
CA GLU A 593 -16.88 -21.98 -9.16
C GLU A 593 -16.40 -21.12 -10.34
N ASN A 594 -16.98 -21.35 -11.52
CA ASN A 594 -16.67 -20.58 -12.73
C ASN A 594 -17.45 -19.26 -12.80
N LYS A 595 -17.64 -18.55 -11.68
CA LYS A 595 -18.35 -17.27 -11.65
C LYS A 595 -17.40 -16.14 -12.01
N ARG A 596 -17.83 -15.30 -12.97
CA ARG A 596 -17.08 -14.10 -13.34
C ARG A 596 -17.36 -13.00 -12.33
N PHE A 597 -16.28 -12.39 -11.84
CA PHE A 597 -16.34 -11.21 -10.99
C PHE A 597 -15.56 -10.06 -11.64
N ARG A 598 -15.80 -8.86 -11.12
CA ARG A 598 -15.03 -7.65 -11.42
C ARG A 598 -14.48 -7.05 -10.14
N THR A 599 -13.43 -6.27 -10.24
CA THR A 599 -12.92 -5.44 -9.15
C THR A 599 -12.93 -3.99 -9.60
N THR A 600 -12.96 -3.04 -8.66
CA THR A 600 -12.84 -1.63 -9.04
C THR A 600 -11.48 -1.36 -9.66
N GLN A 601 -11.51 -0.72 -10.83
CA GLN A 601 -10.34 -0.28 -11.58
C GLN A 601 -10.09 1.23 -11.41
N VAL A 602 -10.93 1.91 -10.61
CA VAL A 602 -10.80 3.33 -10.32
C VAL A 602 -9.75 3.51 -9.23
N THR A 603 -8.72 4.30 -9.52
CA THR A 603 -7.74 4.73 -8.54
C THR A 603 -8.00 6.20 -8.22
N PRO A 604 -8.39 6.55 -6.98
CA PRO A 604 -8.51 7.95 -6.61
C PRO A 604 -7.20 8.67 -6.87
N LEU A 605 -7.17 9.59 -7.83
CA LEU A 605 -5.99 10.39 -8.09
C LEU A 605 -5.89 11.50 -7.05
N SER A 606 -4.67 11.86 -6.66
CA SER A 606 -4.44 13.10 -5.90
C SER A 606 -4.98 14.23 -6.76
N ASP A 607 -5.88 15.04 -6.24
CA ASP A 607 -6.70 16.03 -6.96
C ASP A 607 -5.95 16.79 -8.08
N LEU A 608 -5.82 16.16 -9.27
CA LEU A 608 -5.04 16.64 -10.42
C LEU A 608 -5.64 17.93 -11.00
N GLY A 609 -6.85 18.27 -10.55
CA GLY A 609 -7.58 19.47 -10.86
C GLY A 609 -7.79 20.41 -9.67
N ASP A 610 -7.08 20.25 -8.54
CA ASP A 610 -7.20 21.15 -7.38
C ASP A 610 -6.67 22.54 -7.74
N THR A 611 -7.45 23.38 -8.43
CA THR A 611 -7.08 24.74 -8.80
C THR A 611 -6.84 25.64 -7.60
N ASP A 612 -7.14 25.19 -6.38
CA ASP A 612 -6.91 25.97 -5.17
C ASP A 612 -5.44 26.31 -5.00
N ARG A 613 -5.24 27.48 -4.40
CA ARG A 613 -3.91 27.94 -4.00
C ARG A 613 -3.47 27.19 -2.75
N ASN A 614 -2.19 26.86 -2.69
CA ASN A 614 -1.54 26.03 -1.67
C ASN A 614 -2.01 24.57 -1.62
N GLY A 615 -2.65 24.07 -2.68
CA GLY A 615 -2.99 22.65 -2.83
C GLY A 615 -1.75 21.76 -3.00
N PHE A 616 -1.94 20.43 -2.91
CA PHE A 616 -0.86 19.45 -3.00
C PHE A 616 0.04 19.67 -4.22
N TRP A 617 -0.54 19.90 -5.40
CA TRP A 617 0.24 20.07 -6.63
C TRP A 617 1.01 21.39 -6.70
N GLU A 618 0.52 22.48 -6.09
CA GLU A 618 1.30 23.72 -5.98
C GLU A 618 2.49 23.52 -5.04
N GLN A 619 2.27 22.87 -3.89
CA GLN A 619 3.35 22.57 -2.95
C GLN A 619 4.37 21.58 -3.53
N ALA A 620 3.90 20.54 -4.23
CA ALA A 620 4.75 19.56 -4.88
C ALA A 620 5.58 20.16 -6.01
N ALA A 621 5.01 21.07 -6.82
CA ALA A 621 5.74 21.79 -7.86
C ALA A 621 6.69 22.85 -7.31
N ALA A 622 6.34 23.51 -6.20
CA ALA A 622 7.18 24.51 -5.54
C ALA A 622 8.36 23.88 -4.76
N ARG A 623 8.27 22.59 -4.41
CA ARG A 623 9.34 21.86 -3.73
C ARG A 623 10.52 21.67 -4.67
N GLN A 624 11.68 22.20 -4.31
CA GLN A 624 12.91 21.96 -5.06
C GLN A 624 13.31 20.47 -4.97
N PRO A 625 13.51 19.76 -6.09
CA PRO A 625 14.00 18.40 -6.07
C PRO A 625 15.44 18.39 -5.57
N VAL A 626 15.75 17.48 -4.67
CA VAL A 626 17.10 17.29 -4.13
C VAL A 626 17.96 16.49 -5.10
N GLN A 627 17.33 15.70 -5.97
CA GLN A 627 17.98 14.84 -6.96
C GLN A 627 17.16 14.76 -8.27
N PRO A 628 17.79 14.51 -9.43
CA PRO A 628 17.14 14.62 -10.74
C PRO A 628 15.97 13.67 -11.00
N LEU A 629 15.81 12.61 -10.18
CA LEU A 629 14.79 11.58 -10.33
C LEU A 629 13.60 11.76 -9.37
N GLU A 630 13.63 12.77 -8.49
CA GLU A 630 12.50 13.08 -7.62
C GLU A 630 11.32 13.62 -8.44
N GLY A 631 10.13 13.05 -8.23
CA GLY A 631 8.87 13.51 -8.85
C GLY A 631 8.31 14.80 -8.26
N TYR A 632 9.14 15.61 -7.60
CA TYR A 632 8.80 16.90 -7.02
C TYR A 632 9.53 18.01 -7.78
N GLY A 633 8.98 19.23 -7.76
CA GLY A 633 9.50 20.37 -8.50
C GLY A 633 8.85 20.56 -9.86
N GLY A 634 9.20 21.68 -10.50
CA GLY A 634 8.73 22.05 -11.83
C GLY A 634 7.82 23.27 -11.81
N LEU A 635 7.08 23.46 -12.91
CA LEU A 635 6.15 24.57 -13.08
C LEU A 635 4.73 24.01 -13.07
N ARG A 636 3.91 24.46 -12.11
CA ARG A 636 2.48 24.24 -12.16
C ARG A 636 1.85 25.31 -13.03
N VAL A 637 1.12 24.88 -14.06
CA VAL A 637 0.29 25.77 -14.89
C VAL A 637 -1.16 25.37 -14.67
N VAL A 638 -1.96 26.28 -14.13
CA VAL A 638 -3.42 26.12 -14.01
C VAL A 638 -4.05 26.94 -15.13
N THR A 639 -4.75 26.29 -16.04
CA THR A 639 -5.48 26.96 -17.13
C THR A 639 -6.95 26.56 -17.05
N GLY A 640 -7.82 27.44 -16.54
CA GLY A 640 -9.27 27.20 -16.47
C GLY A 640 -9.99 27.24 -17.83
N ALA A 641 -9.32 27.72 -18.88
CA ALA A 641 -9.78 27.67 -20.27
C ALA A 641 -8.54 27.50 -21.16
N GLY A 642 -8.64 26.75 -22.25
CA GLY A 642 -7.50 26.37 -23.09
C GLY A 642 -6.58 27.54 -23.48
N ILE A 643 -5.34 27.23 -23.84
CA ILE A 643 -4.45 28.20 -24.48
C ILE A 643 -5.03 28.50 -25.87
N TYR A 644 -5.82 29.57 -26.00
CA TYR A 644 -6.31 30.03 -27.29
C TYR A 644 -5.19 30.77 -28.03
N VAL A 645 -4.53 30.06 -28.93
CA VAL A 645 -3.62 30.66 -29.92
C VAL A 645 -4.46 31.03 -31.14
N ASP A 646 -4.39 32.29 -31.57
CA ASP A 646 -4.94 32.68 -32.88
C ASP A 646 -3.97 32.21 -33.98
N ASP A 647 -4.04 30.96 -34.45
CA ASP A 647 -3.70 30.67 -35.85
C ASP A 647 -4.16 29.29 -36.33
N ASP A 648 -4.58 29.24 -37.59
CA ASP A 648 -5.22 28.09 -38.25
C ASP A 648 -4.20 27.32 -39.13
N GLU A 649 -4.10 26.01 -38.93
CA GLU A 649 -3.67 25.09 -40.01
C GLU A 649 -4.91 24.37 -40.53
N SER A 650 -5.42 24.79 -41.68
CA SER A 650 -6.44 24.06 -42.46
C SER A 650 -6.15 24.22 -43.95
N ASP A 651 -5.91 23.09 -44.60
CA ASP A 651 -5.38 22.87 -45.96
C ASP A 651 -6.25 23.40 -47.12
N LEU A 652 -7.25 24.25 -46.88
CA LEU A 652 -8.26 24.56 -47.88
C LEU A 652 -8.10 25.90 -48.62
N LEU A 653 -7.12 26.76 -48.29
CA LEU A 653 -6.81 27.96 -49.10
C LEU A 653 -5.32 28.36 -48.99
N PRO A 654 -4.70 28.93 -50.05
CA PRO A 654 -3.32 29.39 -50.00
C PRO A 654 -3.24 30.65 -49.12
N ARG A 655 -2.88 30.50 -47.84
CA ARG A 655 -2.86 31.59 -46.85
C ARG A 655 -1.44 31.90 -46.36
N ILE A 656 -1.17 33.19 -46.14
CA ILE A 656 0.11 33.70 -45.65
C ILE A 656 0.17 33.53 -44.13
N LYS A 657 1.23 32.87 -43.66
CA LYS A 657 1.54 32.61 -42.24
C LYS A 657 1.51 33.89 -41.39
N GLY A 658 0.77 33.88 -40.27
CA GLY A 658 0.86 34.89 -39.21
C GLY A 658 -0.14 36.06 -39.26
N ILE A 659 -1.33 35.88 -39.85
CA ILE A 659 -2.42 36.87 -39.75
C ILE A 659 -3.68 36.17 -39.23
N PRO A 660 -4.09 36.42 -37.96
CA PRO A 660 -5.33 35.89 -37.39
C PRO A 660 -6.55 36.21 -38.26
N ASN A 661 -7.42 35.23 -38.51
CA ASN A 661 -8.68 35.46 -39.25
C ASN A 661 -9.67 36.35 -38.50
N PHE A 662 -9.66 36.32 -37.17
CA PHE A 662 -10.47 37.21 -36.34
C PHE A 662 -9.55 38.24 -35.70
N ARG A 663 -9.54 39.46 -36.24
CA ARG A 663 -8.82 40.55 -35.59
C ARG A 663 -9.59 40.93 -34.34
N ARG A 664 -8.94 40.86 -33.18
CA ARG A 664 -9.51 41.22 -31.85
C ARG A 664 -9.97 42.68 -31.72
N ASN A 665 -9.57 43.52 -32.68
CA ASN A 665 -10.08 44.86 -32.92
C ASN A 665 -10.05 45.06 -34.43
N ASN A 666 -11.22 45.04 -35.05
CA ASN A 666 -11.44 45.20 -36.47
C ASN A 666 -12.38 46.39 -36.69
N PRO A 667 -11.85 47.63 -36.57
CA PRO A 667 -12.65 48.85 -36.69
C PRO A 667 -13.33 49.00 -38.06
N THR A 668 -12.88 48.20 -39.04
CA THR A 668 -13.41 48.13 -40.40
C THR A 668 -14.41 47.00 -40.62
N ASN A 669 -14.47 45.97 -39.77
CA ASN A 669 -15.42 44.86 -39.93
C ASN A 669 -15.74 44.20 -38.56
N PRO A 670 -16.63 44.83 -37.76
CA PRO A 670 -16.94 44.40 -36.38
C PRO A 670 -17.51 42.98 -36.27
N GLU A 671 -18.19 42.51 -37.33
CA GLU A 671 -18.77 41.16 -37.45
C GLU A 671 -17.70 40.05 -37.41
N LEU A 672 -16.42 40.40 -37.66
CA LEU A 672 -15.26 39.50 -37.65
C LEU A 672 -14.35 39.76 -36.44
N GLU A 673 -14.82 40.51 -35.44
CA GLU A 673 -14.13 40.67 -34.16
C GLU A 673 -14.30 39.42 -33.31
N SER A 674 -13.23 39.00 -32.64
CA SER A 674 -13.34 37.95 -31.62
C SER A 674 -14.25 38.44 -30.50
N TYR A 675 -15.19 37.60 -30.07
CA TYR A 675 -16.05 37.88 -28.92
C TYR A 675 -15.28 37.94 -27.60
N LEU A 676 -14.04 37.43 -27.57
CA LEU A 676 -13.18 37.49 -26.40
C LEU A 676 -12.42 38.83 -26.36
N PRO A 677 -12.44 39.55 -25.22
CA PRO A 677 -11.70 40.80 -25.07
C PRO A 677 -10.19 40.54 -25.21
N PRO A 678 -9.36 41.51 -25.61
CA PRO A 678 -7.91 41.30 -25.65
C PRO A 678 -7.36 40.94 -24.26
N PRO A 679 -6.52 39.90 -24.13
CA PRO A 679 -5.89 39.56 -22.86
C PRO A 679 -4.99 40.72 -22.42
N ALA A 680 -5.06 41.06 -21.13
CA ALA A 680 -4.32 42.17 -20.54
C ALA A 680 -3.39 41.65 -19.45
N TRP A 681 -2.34 42.42 -19.15
CA TRP A 681 -1.47 42.13 -18.02
C TRP A 681 -2.29 42.12 -16.72
N ASP A 682 -2.08 41.08 -15.90
CA ASP A 682 -2.60 41.11 -14.53
C ASP A 682 -1.79 42.13 -13.73
N ILE A 683 -2.38 43.32 -13.60
CA ILE A 683 -1.78 44.45 -12.90
C ILE A 683 -1.53 44.19 -11.41
N ARG A 684 -1.98 43.06 -10.85
CA ARG A 684 -1.61 42.66 -9.48
C ARG A 684 -0.20 42.09 -9.39
N PHE A 685 0.33 41.54 -10.48
CA PHE A 685 1.63 40.85 -10.52
C PHE A 685 2.63 41.48 -11.47
N VAL A 686 2.15 42.15 -12.51
CA VAL A 686 2.97 42.79 -13.53
C VAL A 686 2.71 44.29 -13.50
N ASP A 687 3.77 45.10 -13.52
CA ASP A 687 3.67 46.54 -13.73
C ASP A 687 3.90 46.86 -15.21
N PRO A 688 2.83 47.06 -16.01
CA PRO A 688 2.96 47.44 -17.41
C PRO A 688 3.46 48.88 -17.60
N SER A 689 3.41 49.72 -16.55
CA SER A 689 3.93 51.09 -16.62
C SER A 689 5.45 51.16 -16.47
N ASN A 690 6.09 50.05 -16.09
CA ASN A 690 7.52 49.98 -15.79
C ASN A 690 7.97 51.08 -14.82
N SER A 691 7.13 51.42 -13.84
CA SER A 691 7.34 52.58 -12.99
C SER A 691 8.48 52.38 -11.98
N GLY A 692 8.92 51.13 -11.78
CA GLY A 692 10.00 50.76 -10.84
C GLY A 692 9.68 51.05 -9.38
N ALA A 693 8.41 51.32 -9.04
CA ALA A 693 7.98 51.82 -7.74
C ALA A 693 7.37 50.74 -6.83
N ASP A 694 7.21 49.51 -7.29
CA ASP A 694 6.80 48.37 -6.45
C ASP A 694 7.44 47.04 -6.87
N ASP A 695 7.17 46.00 -6.07
CA ASP A 695 7.73 44.65 -6.18
C ASP A 695 7.08 43.79 -7.28
N ARG A 696 6.18 44.34 -8.11
CA ARG A 696 5.61 43.63 -9.27
C ARG A 696 6.65 43.48 -10.37
N ILE A 697 6.50 42.42 -11.15
CA ILE A 697 7.39 42.13 -12.28
C ILE A 697 7.25 43.24 -13.32
N GLN A 698 8.35 43.86 -13.72
CA GLN A 698 8.33 44.92 -14.73
C GLN A 698 8.26 44.27 -16.12
N VAL A 699 7.42 44.80 -17.01
CA VAL A 699 7.29 44.27 -18.39
C VAL A 699 8.63 44.33 -19.14
N ASN A 700 9.47 45.32 -18.85
CA ASN A 700 10.81 45.43 -19.42
C ASN A 700 11.72 44.25 -19.04
N ASP A 701 11.58 43.70 -17.84
CA ASP A 701 12.38 42.54 -17.41
C ASP A 701 11.96 41.27 -18.15
N ILE A 702 10.66 41.10 -18.38
CA ILE A 702 10.09 39.98 -19.14
C ILE A 702 10.54 40.04 -20.60
N THR A 703 10.42 41.23 -21.22
CA THR A 703 10.73 41.43 -22.63
C THR A 703 12.24 41.44 -22.92
N ALA A 704 13.08 41.83 -21.97
CA ALA A 704 14.54 41.76 -22.12
C ALA A 704 15.08 40.32 -22.12
N GLN A 705 14.37 39.37 -21.50
CA GLN A 705 14.80 37.98 -21.38
C GLN A 705 14.27 37.06 -22.48
N LEU A 706 13.19 37.46 -23.18
CA LEU A 706 12.54 36.64 -24.20
C LEU A 706 12.94 37.09 -25.62
N ARG A 707 13.37 36.15 -26.48
CA ARG A 707 13.53 36.37 -27.93
C ARG A 707 12.16 36.37 -28.64
N GLY A 708 11.23 37.21 -28.20
CA GLY A 708 9.87 37.29 -28.75
C GLY A 708 8.92 38.10 -27.86
N PHE A 709 7.72 38.39 -28.37
CA PHE A 709 6.66 39.01 -27.56
C PHE A 709 6.16 38.00 -26.52
N PRO A 710 6.03 38.38 -25.24
CA PRO A 710 5.45 37.51 -24.23
C PRO A 710 4.00 37.17 -24.60
N ILE A 711 3.62 35.91 -24.44
CA ILE A 711 2.24 35.46 -24.62
C ILE A 711 1.44 35.99 -23.43
N VAL A 712 0.49 36.88 -23.69
CA VAL A 712 -0.45 37.39 -22.68
C VAL A 712 -1.71 36.55 -22.77
N VAL A 713 -2.11 35.96 -21.64
CA VAL A 713 -3.33 35.13 -21.50
C VAL A 713 -4.34 35.84 -20.63
N TRP A 714 -5.62 35.45 -20.71
CA TRP A 714 -6.65 35.97 -19.81
C TRP A 714 -6.41 35.55 -18.37
N PRO A 715 -6.78 36.38 -17.37
CA PRO A 715 -6.81 35.96 -15.98
C PRO A 715 -7.82 34.83 -15.79
N ASP A 716 -7.55 33.96 -14.81
CA ASP A 716 -8.31 32.75 -14.47
C ASP A 716 -9.81 33.01 -14.17
N THR A 717 -10.17 34.25 -13.90
CA THR A 717 -11.54 34.70 -13.62
C THR A 717 -12.18 35.36 -14.84
N MET A 718 -12.48 34.61 -15.89
CA MET A 718 -13.41 35.12 -16.90
C MET A 718 -14.81 35.22 -16.27
N PRO A 719 -15.45 36.40 -16.25
CA PRO A 719 -16.89 36.46 -16.07
C PRO A 719 -17.52 35.92 -17.35
N MET A 720 -17.95 34.66 -17.35
CA MET A 720 -18.87 34.17 -18.37
C MET A 720 -20.23 34.82 -18.12
N HIS A 721 -20.45 36.00 -18.70
CA HIS A 721 -21.77 36.58 -18.85
C HIS A 721 -22.24 36.33 -20.28
N GLY A 722 -23.33 35.55 -20.40
CA GLY A 722 -24.22 35.49 -21.57
C GLY A 722 -23.71 34.67 -22.73
#